data_AF-A0A2G5VH41-F1
#
_entry.id   AF-A0A2G5VH41-F1
#
_cell.length_a   1.000
_cell.length_b   1.000
_cell.length_c   1.000
_cell.angle_alpha   90.00
_cell.angle_beta   90.00
_cell.angle_gamma   90.00
#
_symmetry.space_group_name_H-M   'P 1'
#
loop_
_entity.id
_entity.type
_entity.pdbx_description
1 polymer ?
#
loop_
_entity_poly.entity_id
_entity_poly.type
_entity_poly.pdbx_seq_one_letter_code
_entity_poly.pdbx_strand_id
1 'polypeptide(L)'
;MSSKQLLPELAENIFEYMEPGFRFHLSLHLPSLRSDEKRTRLNINRLVLTDNEISIDRTRYVLSIDLKYKKEEPPLRISGPVSCEVDEFGFKAYTKDIMMNGDVCMENYSAKDMETSERCVLGRETLDLIEAMKKKKPPEFESTLKLTITPDNGEPRVYTSSNITKIYEGMKMLIAAIFGNRTVIWNVGSMAMRAANLRWIVSGVKPLARNIEIGSYNYVNLDGLRSICHETSFPLMTLGFGMDQRILDHEIVVNAEHLIFYSAFEMFNIDFMNQLTKLPNLKVKMFRIPKDFFADLMDLWLKKRKPIGTSWSFEVEGLVGEEPFGYIDILKRNADVIESDRRFHLSLHLPSLRSVEKGAHLKINDLMLKENEITVNYTTYQQATYKLSIERKYKDQNPQLREFGSLDHDVDEFGFRTNTKDIMMNGDVCMENGSRNEESAATMRNTLIYRKIGWSRDQKSRPMAASEYEPSLKLTISSLNREPRIYRSSKITKIYEGMKILIGAIFGNRTVIWNVESMDLTTGNLRWFVSGVKPLVQNILLQQYKSVNLNGLRSICHPRSFPLKGLRTYINPQMLNHEVLVNAEKLIVRSYIFGYDTDSVDLLMKISNQKVQIMSRILSKETVVGLINFWLEHGRPVGANWSFEIDGSAKDGYIDFLRRNAQVIESDRGSIKLSMGPSSILSVSFGHPLLYGHGFCAQNILILRMEVLQR
;
A
#
# COMPACT_ATOMS: atom_id res chain seq x y z
N MET A 1 27.83 11.53 -57.44
CA MET A 1 26.75 10.55 -57.17
C MET A 1 25.90 10.45 -58.43
N SER A 2 25.74 9.26 -59.00
CA SER A 2 24.95 9.08 -60.24
C SER A 2 23.45 9.03 -59.89
N SER A 3 22.58 9.52 -60.77
CA SER A 3 21.12 9.54 -60.57
C SER A 3 20.50 8.16 -60.25
N LYS A 4 21.21 7.06 -60.57
CA LYS A 4 20.80 5.69 -60.26
C LYS A 4 20.88 5.32 -58.77
N GLN A 5 21.72 5.98 -57.96
CA GLN A 5 21.82 5.72 -56.51
C GLN A 5 20.84 6.54 -55.66
N LEU A 6 20.41 7.71 -56.16
CA LEU A 6 19.47 8.60 -55.46
C LEU A 6 18.04 8.06 -55.42
N LEU A 7 17.61 7.33 -56.46
CA LEU A 7 16.24 6.82 -56.60
C LEU A 7 15.84 5.78 -55.53
N PRO A 8 16.66 4.75 -55.23
CA PRO A 8 16.34 3.77 -54.18
C PRO A 8 16.29 4.39 -52.76
N GLU A 9 17.24 5.26 -52.42
CA GLU A 9 17.28 5.93 -51.11
C GLU A 9 16.11 6.91 -50.92
N LEU A 10 15.66 7.57 -51.99
CA LEU A 10 14.45 8.41 -51.96
C LEU A 10 13.17 7.56 -51.81
N ALA A 11 13.09 6.41 -52.48
CA ALA A 11 11.95 5.50 -52.37
C ALA A 11 11.84 4.89 -50.95
N GLU A 12 12.96 4.46 -50.35
CA GLU A 12 13.02 3.96 -48.97
C GLU A 12 12.56 5.05 -47.97
N ASN A 13 13.04 6.29 -48.12
CA ASN A 13 12.58 7.41 -47.28
C ASN A 13 11.08 7.69 -47.43
N ILE A 14 10.55 7.68 -48.66
CA ILE A 14 9.11 7.91 -48.89
C ILE A 14 8.28 6.81 -48.22
N PHE A 15 8.67 5.54 -48.33
CA PHE A 15 7.94 4.43 -47.72
C PHE A 15 7.97 4.46 -46.18
N GLU A 16 9.03 4.97 -45.57
CA GLU A 16 9.17 5.03 -44.11
C GLU A 16 8.13 5.97 -43.46
N TYR A 17 7.81 7.08 -44.12
CA TYR A 17 6.83 8.07 -43.63
C TYR A 17 5.41 7.85 -44.17
N MET A 18 5.21 6.85 -45.04
CA MET A 18 3.93 6.58 -45.69
C MET A 18 3.02 5.74 -44.78
N GLU A 19 1.72 6.06 -44.76
CA GLU A 19 0.72 5.31 -43.98
C GLU A 19 0.68 3.82 -44.40
N PRO A 20 0.63 2.87 -43.45
CA PRO A 20 0.74 1.45 -43.75
C PRO A 20 -0.25 0.89 -44.78
N GLY A 21 -1.52 1.27 -44.72
CA GLY A 21 -2.52 0.85 -45.70
C GLY A 21 -2.20 1.34 -47.11
N PHE A 22 -1.81 2.60 -47.26
CA PHE A 22 -1.51 3.18 -48.57
C PHE A 22 -0.28 2.54 -49.23
N ARG A 23 0.80 2.30 -48.49
CA ARG A 23 1.99 1.62 -49.04
C ARG A 23 1.72 0.16 -49.42
N PHE A 24 0.86 -0.58 -48.69
CA PHE A 24 0.49 -1.93 -49.08
C PHE A 24 -0.33 -1.94 -50.36
N HIS A 25 -1.25 -0.97 -50.49
CA HIS A 25 -1.99 -0.78 -51.72
C HIS A 25 -1.05 -0.46 -52.89
N LEU A 26 -0.09 0.44 -52.71
CA LEU A 26 0.89 0.80 -53.73
C LEU A 26 1.74 -0.40 -54.17
N SER A 27 2.27 -1.18 -53.22
CA SER A 27 3.11 -2.35 -53.53
C SER A 27 2.33 -3.51 -54.15
N LEU A 28 1.03 -3.63 -53.86
CA LEU A 28 0.15 -4.59 -54.53
C LEU A 28 -0.01 -4.27 -56.02
N HIS A 29 -0.25 -2.99 -56.35
CA HIS A 29 -0.52 -2.53 -57.72
C HIS A 29 0.75 -2.20 -58.53
N LEU A 30 1.89 -1.99 -57.88
CA LEU A 30 3.18 -1.73 -58.51
C LEU A 30 4.22 -2.77 -58.06
N PRO A 31 4.28 -3.96 -58.71
CA PRO A 31 5.17 -5.04 -58.29
C PRO A 31 6.66 -4.68 -58.23
N SER A 32 7.10 -3.72 -59.05
CA SER A 32 8.48 -3.24 -59.07
C SER A 32 8.92 -2.59 -57.75
N LEU A 33 7.98 -2.04 -56.96
CA LEU A 33 8.26 -1.39 -55.69
C LEU A 33 8.19 -2.33 -54.48
N ARG A 34 7.80 -3.60 -54.68
CA ARG A 34 7.62 -4.55 -53.57
C ARG A 34 8.91 -4.81 -52.82
N SER A 35 10.04 -4.95 -53.52
CA SER A 35 11.31 -5.22 -52.86
C SER A 35 11.71 -4.05 -51.95
N ASP A 36 11.55 -2.82 -52.41
CA ASP A 36 11.90 -1.61 -51.66
C ASP A 36 10.96 -1.42 -50.45
N GLU A 37 9.65 -1.63 -50.61
CA GLU A 37 8.68 -1.57 -49.51
C GLU A 37 8.97 -2.59 -48.40
N LYS A 38 9.41 -3.80 -48.77
CA LYS A 38 9.75 -4.87 -47.83
C LYS A 38 11.09 -4.67 -47.12
N ARG A 39 12.00 -3.90 -47.73
CA ARG A 39 13.29 -3.48 -47.16
C ARG A 39 13.17 -2.25 -46.26
N THR A 40 12.09 -1.50 -46.40
CA THR A 40 11.82 -0.30 -45.61
C THR A 40 11.20 -0.63 -44.25
N ARG A 41 11.52 0.19 -43.24
CA ARG A 41 10.94 0.10 -41.89
C ARG A 41 9.42 0.23 -41.94
N LEU A 42 8.76 -0.49 -41.05
CA LEU A 42 7.31 -0.46 -40.88
C LEU A 42 6.97 -0.22 -39.43
N ASN A 43 6.09 0.75 -39.18
CA ASN A 43 5.51 1.00 -37.87
C ASN A 43 3.99 0.89 -37.99
N ILE A 44 3.40 -0.04 -37.24
CA ILE A 44 1.94 -0.18 -37.10
C ILE A 44 1.60 0.20 -35.65
N ASN A 45 0.61 1.06 -35.44
CA ASN A 45 0.14 1.37 -34.10
C ASN A 45 -0.72 0.25 -33.54
N ARG A 46 -1.65 -0.29 -34.35
CA ARG A 46 -2.55 -1.37 -33.95
C ARG A 46 -2.70 -2.43 -35.04
N LEU A 47 -2.44 -3.69 -34.70
CA LEU A 47 -2.66 -4.84 -35.56
C LEU A 47 -3.69 -5.77 -34.91
N VAL A 48 -4.77 -6.11 -35.61
CA VAL A 48 -5.77 -7.08 -35.15
C VAL A 48 -5.84 -8.21 -36.17
N LEU A 49 -5.74 -9.45 -35.70
CA LEU A 49 -5.74 -10.66 -36.51
C LEU A 49 -6.87 -11.58 -36.03
N THR A 50 -7.80 -11.89 -36.92
CA THR A 50 -8.93 -12.81 -36.68
C THR A 50 -8.97 -13.86 -37.79
N ASP A 51 -9.93 -14.79 -37.73
CA ASP A 51 -10.03 -15.88 -38.72
C ASP A 51 -10.33 -15.38 -40.15
N ASN A 52 -10.96 -14.21 -40.31
CA ASN A 52 -11.36 -13.68 -41.62
C ASN A 52 -11.05 -12.18 -41.81
N GLU A 53 -10.48 -11.50 -40.82
CA GLU A 53 -10.16 -10.08 -40.88
C GLU A 53 -8.75 -9.79 -40.37
N ILE A 54 -8.06 -8.87 -41.07
CA ILE A 54 -6.87 -8.17 -40.62
C ILE A 54 -7.22 -6.69 -40.49
N SER A 55 -7.03 -6.10 -39.32
CA SER A 55 -7.13 -4.64 -39.15
C SER A 55 -5.74 -4.06 -38.90
N ILE A 56 -5.32 -3.10 -39.72
CA ILE A 56 -4.03 -2.41 -39.62
C ILE A 56 -4.32 -0.94 -39.41
N ASP A 57 -4.00 -0.44 -38.21
CA ASP A 57 -4.34 0.89 -37.74
C ASP A 57 -5.84 1.17 -37.88
N ARG A 58 -6.22 1.88 -38.95
CA ARG A 58 -7.61 2.22 -39.26
C ARG A 58 -8.14 1.58 -40.54
N THR A 59 -7.31 0.79 -41.22
CA THR A 59 -7.69 0.08 -42.44
C THR A 59 -8.08 -1.36 -42.11
N ARG A 60 -9.25 -1.80 -42.56
CA ARG A 60 -9.74 -3.18 -42.37
C ARG A 60 -9.67 -3.95 -43.68
N TYR A 61 -9.19 -5.19 -43.62
CA TYR A 61 -9.13 -6.14 -44.72
C TYR A 61 -9.97 -7.35 -44.32
N VAL A 62 -11.15 -7.49 -44.91
CA VAL A 62 -12.14 -8.51 -44.55
C VAL A 62 -12.30 -9.49 -45.70
N LEU A 63 -12.14 -10.78 -45.42
CA LEU A 63 -12.51 -11.87 -46.30
C LEU A 63 -13.89 -12.42 -45.94
N SER A 64 -14.69 -12.66 -46.97
CA SER A 64 -16.01 -13.29 -46.88
C SER A 64 -16.25 -14.17 -48.10
N ILE A 65 -17.05 -15.21 -47.98
CA ILE A 65 -17.54 -15.99 -49.12
C ILE A 65 -18.94 -15.48 -49.46
N ASP A 66 -19.16 -15.05 -50.70
CA ASP A 66 -20.50 -14.74 -51.20
C ASP A 66 -21.14 -16.05 -51.71
N LEU A 67 -22.22 -16.47 -51.05
CA LEU A 67 -22.98 -17.66 -51.41
C LEU A 67 -24.16 -17.28 -52.28
N LYS A 68 -24.32 -17.97 -53.41
CA LYS A 68 -25.46 -17.81 -54.31
C LYS A 68 -26.17 -19.15 -54.50
N TYR A 69 -27.26 -19.35 -53.77
CA TYR A 69 -28.07 -20.54 -53.91
C TYR A 69 -28.96 -20.45 -55.16
N LYS A 70 -29.06 -21.53 -55.93
CA LYS A 70 -30.04 -21.59 -57.03
C LYS A 70 -31.49 -21.57 -56.53
N LYS A 71 -31.71 -22.05 -55.31
CA LYS A 71 -33.00 -22.03 -54.60
C LYS A 71 -32.76 -21.78 -53.12
N GLU A 72 -33.31 -20.69 -52.60
CA GLU A 72 -33.22 -20.33 -51.18
C GLU A 72 -34.23 -21.12 -50.33
N GLU A 73 -33.82 -21.49 -49.12
CA GLU A 73 -34.65 -22.15 -48.11
C GLU A 73 -34.41 -21.47 -46.74
N PRO A 74 -35.02 -20.29 -46.50
CA PRO A 74 -34.88 -19.57 -45.23
C PRO A 74 -35.45 -20.36 -44.04
N PRO A 75 -34.88 -20.23 -42.82
CA PRO A 75 -33.80 -19.31 -42.46
C PRO A 75 -32.38 -19.89 -42.66
N LEU A 76 -32.25 -21.17 -43.03
CA LEU A 76 -30.96 -21.88 -43.00
C LEU A 76 -30.13 -21.75 -44.29
N ARG A 77 -30.77 -21.51 -45.45
CA ARG A 77 -30.10 -21.34 -46.75
C ARG A 77 -30.53 -20.04 -47.41
N ILE A 78 -29.75 -18.99 -47.19
CA ILE A 78 -29.98 -17.65 -47.72
C ILE A 78 -28.71 -17.24 -48.48
N SER A 79 -28.87 -16.66 -49.67
CA SER A 79 -27.73 -16.14 -50.42
C SER A 79 -27.18 -14.89 -49.75
N GLY A 80 -25.87 -14.72 -49.78
CA GLY A 80 -25.20 -13.55 -49.24
C GLY A 80 -23.81 -13.85 -48.68
N PRO A 81 -23.16 -12.80 -48.14
CA PRO A 81 -21.80 -12.92 -47.63
C PRO A 81 -21.78 -13.64 -46.27
N VAL A 82 -20.95 -14.67 -46.17
CA VAL A 82 -20.62 -15.35 -44.91
C VAL A 82 -19.16 -15.09 -44.55
N SER A 83 -18.91 -14.86 -43.25
CA SER A 83 -17.58 -14.54 -42.70
C SER A 83 -16.82 -15.76 -42.18
N CYS A 84 -17.33 -16.96 -42.41
CA CYS A 84 -16.71 -18.22 -41.98
C CYS A 84 -16.60 -19.19 -43.15
N GLU A 85 -15.74 -20.18 -42.99
CA GLU A 85 -15.65 -21.28 -43.94
C GLU A 85 -16.97 -22.04 -44.00
N VAL A 86 -17.32 -22.57 -45.17
CA VAL A 86 -18.52 -23.39 -45.34
C VAL A 86 -18.22 -24.74 -45.97
N ASP A 87 -19.02 -25.73 -45.57
CA ASP A 87 -19.00 -27.09 -46.12
C ASP A 87 -19.77 -27.17 -47.45
N GLU A 88 -19.85 -28.37 -48.03
CA GLU A 88 -20.55 -28.61 -49.30
C GLU A 88 -22.07 -28.37 -49.23
N PHE A 89 -22.63 -28.15 -48.03
CA PHE A 89 -24.03 -27.80 -47.82
C PHE A 89 -24.23 -26.30 -47.56
N GLY A 90 -23.14 -25.54 -47.46
CA GLY A 90 -23.14 -24.12 -47.12
C GLY A 90 -23.28 -23.84 -45.62
N PHE A 91 -23.10 -24.85 -44.78
CA PHE A 91 -23.04 -24.67 -43.32
C PHE A 91 -21.63 -24.40 -42.87
N LYS A 92 -21.46 -23.74 -41.71
CA LYS A 92 -20.15 -23.42 -41.16
C LYS A 92 -19.27 -24.67 -41.06
N ALA A 93 -18.11 -24.66 -41.71
CA ALA A 93 -17.11 -25.71 -41.66
C ALA A 93 -16.12 -25.46 -40.53
N TYR A 94 -15.68 -26.53 -39.89
CA TYR A 94 -14.65 -26.48 -38.86
C TYR A 94 -13.26 -26.57 -39.50
N THR A 95 -12.45 -25.53 -39.36
CA THR A 95 -11.12 -25.43 -40.00
C THR A 95 -9.95 -25.43 -39.02
N LYS A 96 -10.20 -25.69 -37.73
CA LYS A 96 -9.13 -25.60 -36.71
C LYS A 96 -8.10 -26.74 -36.80
N ASP A 97 -8.44 -27.87 -37.40
CA ASP A 97 -7.47 -28.95 -37.61
C ASP A 97 -6.62 -28.75 -38.88
N ILE A 98 -6.98 -27.75 -39.70
CA ILE A 98 -6.26 -27.45 -40.93
C ILE A 98 -5.12 -26.48 -40.60
N MET A 99 -3.88 -26.98 -40.64
CA MET A 99 -2.66 -26.21 -40.46
C MET A 99 -1.86 -26.13 -41.77
N MET A 100 -1.54 -24.92 -42.22
CA MET A 100 -0.67 -24.68 -43.36
C MET A 100 0.77 -24.45 -42.88
N ASN A 101 1.75 -24.61 -43.77
CA ASN A 101 3.15 -24.34 -43.43
C ASN A 101 3.32 -22.93 -42.88
N GLY A 102 3.95 -22.78 -41.72
CA GLY A 102 4.15 -21.51 -41.00
C GLY A 102 2.96 -21.02 -40.18
N ASP A 103 1.83 -21.72 -40.15
CA ASP A 103 0.72 -21.37 -39.25
C ASP A 103 1.09 -21.64 -37.79
N VAL A 104 0.44 -20.90 -36.89
CA VAL A 104 0.62 -21.05 -35.44
C VAL A 104 -0.73 -21.31 -34.79
N CYS A 105 -0.89 -22.48 -34.17
CA CYS A 105 -2.07 -22.81 -33.38
C CYS A 105 -1.96 -22.11 -32.02
N MET A 106 -2.92 -21.24 -31.71
CA MET A 106 -2.98 -20.47 -30.47
C MET A 106 -3.86 -21.10 -29.39
N GLU A 107 -4.60 -22.16 -29.74
CA GLU A 107 -5.58 -22.80 -28.88
C GLU A 107 -5.38 -24.34 -28.82
N ASN A 108 -4.95 -24.87 -27.67
CA ASN A 108 -4.64 -26.29 -27.48
C ASN A 108 -5.88 -27.09 -27.01
N TYR A 109 -6.67 -27.67 -27.92
CA TYR A 109 -7.90 -28.42 -27.55
C TYR A 109 -7.69 -29.85 -27.06
N SER A 110 -8.70 -30.37 -26.32
CA SER A 110 -9.00 -31.81 -26.25
C SER A 110 -10.23 -32.16 -27.11
N ALA A 111 -10.32 -33.40 -27.62
CA ALA A 111 -11.40 -33.83 -28.52
C ALA A 111 -12.83 -33.72 -27.93
N LYS A 112 -12.98 -33.76 -26.59
CA LYS A 112 -14.27 -33.63 -25.90
C LYS A 112 -14.82 -32.19 -25.87
N ASP A 113 -13.94 -31.20 -25.98
CA ASP A 113 -14.34 -29.77 -25.92
C ASP A 113 -15.04 -29.34 -27.22
N MET A 114 -14.75 -30.03 -28.33
CA MET A 114 -15.27 -29.76 -29.67
C MET A 114 -16.78 -30.06 -29.78
N GLU A 115 -17.22 -31.21 -29.26
CA GLU A 115 -18.63 -31.65 -29.30
C GLU A 115 -19.54 -30.80 -28.40
N THR A 116 -18.97 -30.24 -27.32
CA THR A 116 -19.70 -29.41 -26.34
C THR A 116 -19.91 -27.98 -26.87
N SER A 117 -18.90 -27.42 -27.55
CA SER A 117 -18.93 -26.07 -28.12
C SER A 117 -19.96 -25.91 -29.24
N GLU A 118 -20.04 -26.89 -30.16
CA GLU A 118 -21.03 -26.85 -31.26
C GLU A 118 -22.47 -26.95 -30.74
N ARG A 119 -22.71 -27.79 -29.72
CA ARG A 119 -24.04 -27.93 -29.08
C ARG A 119 -24.48 -26.65 -28.36
N CYS A 120 -23.55 -25.89 -27.76
CA CYS A 120 -23.85 -24.63 -27.09
C CYS A 120 -24.18 -23.48 -28.05
N VAL A 121 -23.59 -23.45 -29.25
CA VAL A 121 -23.74 -22.32 -30.20
C VAL A 121 -25.01 -22.41 -31.05
N LEU A 122 -25.40 -23.61 -31.50
CA LEU A 122 -26.50 -23.78 -32.45
C LEU A 122 -27.80 -24.28 -31.80
N GLY A 123 -27.75 -24.84 -30.59
CA GLY A 123 -28.89 -25.48 -29.94
C GLY A 123 -29.23 -26.85 -30.54
N ARG A 124 -29.75 -27.78 -29.72
CA ARG A 124 -29.97 -29.18 -30.12
C ARG A 124 -30.89 -29.32 -31.34
N GLU A 125 -31.99 -28.57 -31.37
CA GLU A 125 -32.99 -28.60 -32.46
C GLU A 125 -32.40 -28.15 -33.81
N THR A 126 -31.55 -27.12 -33.84
CA THR A 126 -30.89 -26.65 -35.06
C THR A 126 -29.85 -27.66 -35.56
N LEU A 127 -29.12 -28.31 -34.63
CA LEU A 127 -28.15 -29.35 -34.97
C LEU A 127 -28.85 -30.55 -35.62
N ASP A 128 -29.95 -31.00 -35.04
CA ASP A 128 -30.76 -32.12 -35.55
C ASP A 128 -31.32 -31.79 -36.95
N LEU A 129 -31.73 -30.54 -37.20
CA LEU A 129 -32.15 -30.04 -38.51
C LEU A 129 -31.00 -30.04 -39.53
N ILE A 130 -29.80 -29.56 -39.14
CA ILE A 130 -28.61 -29.57 -40.00
C ILE A 130 -28.23 -31.01 -40.37
N GLU A 131 -28.22 -31.93 -39.41
CA GLU A 131 -27.94 -33.35 -39.65
C GLU A 131 -28.99 -33.99 -40.59
N ALA A 132 -30.26 -33.66 -40.42
CA ALA A 132 -31.32 -34.12 -41.32
C ALA A 132 -31.15 -33.56 -42.75
N MET A 133 -30.66 -32.31 -42.89
CA MET A 133 -30.36 -31.71 -44.19
C MET A 133 -29.10 -32.31 -44.84
N LYS A 134 -28.07 -32.66 -44.06
CA LYS A 134 -26.85 -33.33 -44.53
C LYS A 134 -27.09 -34.75 -45.05
N LYS A 135 -28.22 -35.38 -44.68
CA LYS A 135 -28.67 -36.68 -45.25
C LYS A 135 -29.29 -36.55 -46.65
N LYS A 136 -29.57 -35.33 -47.13
CA LYS A 136 -30.09 -35.07 -48.49
C LYS A 136 -28.93 -34.77 -49.45
N LYS A 137 -29.21 -34.69 -50.76
CA LYS A 137 -28.22 -34.26 -51.76
C LYS A 137 -27.76 -32.82 -51.46
N PRO A 138 -26.46 -32.49 -51.58
CA PRO A 138 -25.96 -31.12 -51.44
C PRO A 138 -26.70 -30.14 -52.36
N PRO A 139 -27.02 -28.93 -51.88
CA PRO A 139 -27.65 -27.89 -52.67
C PRO A 139 -26.69 -27.39 -53.75
N GLU A 140 -27.22 -26.98 -54.90
CA GLU A 140 -26.44 -26.29 -55.90
C GLU A 140 -26.32 -24.80 -55.54
N PHE A 141 -25.12 -24.38 -55.17
CA PHE A 141 -24.78 -22.98 -54.96
C PHE A 141 -23.42 -22.64 -55.55
N GLU A 142 -23.24 -21.37 -55.90
CA GLU A 142 -21.96 -20.79 -56.28
C GLU A 142 -21.33 -20.13 -55.06
N SER A 143 -20.01 -20.27 -54.90
CA SER A 143 -19.24 -19.62 -53.84
C SER A 143 -18.11 -18.79 -54.45
N THR A 144 -18.03 -17.52 -54.09
CA THR A 144 -16.97 -16.61 -54.55
C THR A 144 -16.31 -15.94 -53.35
N LEU A 145 -14.98 -16.04 -53.24
CA LEU A 145 -14.25 -15.34 -52.19
C LEU A 145 -14.18 -13.85 -52.52
N LYS A 146 -14.48 -13.02 -51.53
CA LYS A 146 -14.48 -11.56 -51.63
C LYS A 146 -13.55 -10.96 -50.56
N LEU A 147 -12.58 -10.16 -51.01
CA LEU A 147 -11.75 -9.31 -50.15
C LEU A 147 -12.30 -7.88 -50.20
N THR A 148 -12.69 -7.35 -49.06
CA THR A 148 -13.13 -5.96 -48.89
C THR A 148 -12.10 -5.20 -48.07
N ILE A 149 -11.50 -4.16 -48.67
CA ILE A 149 -10.53 -3.28 -48.02
C ILE A 149 -11.22 -1.95 -47.74
N THR A 150 -11.36 -1.61 -46.46
CA THR A 150 -12.04 -0.40 -46.01
C THR A 150 -11.06 0.51 -45.27
N PRO A 151 -10.58 1.61 -45.89
CA PRO A 151 -9.82 2.65 -45.21
C PRO A 151 -10.74 3.54 -44.35
N ASP A 152 -10.16 4.30 -43.40
CA ASP A 152 -10.89 5.15 -42.45
C ASP A 152 -11.78 6.22 -43.13
N ASN A 153 -11.25 6.86 -44.18
CA ASN A 153 -11.87 7.99 -44.88
C ASN A 153 -11.94 7.78 -46.40
N GLY A 154 -12.31 6.58 -46.87
CA GLY A 154 -12.41 6.31 -48.29
C GLY A 154 -13.36 5.17 -48.63
N GLU A 155 -13.70 5.08 -49.91
CA GLU A 155 -14.63 4.07 -50.41
C GLU A 155 -14.05 2.65 -50.24
N PRO A 156 -14.88 1.68 -49.79
CA PRO A 156 -14.48 0.28 -49.74
C PRO A 156 -14.08 -0.24 -51.11
N ARG A 157 -12.95 -0.93 -51.16
CA ARG A 157 -12.46 -1.57 -52.39
C ARG A 157 -12.73 -3.06 -52.30
N VAL A 158 -13.35 -3.60 -53.34
CA VAL A 158 -13.78 -5.00 -53.40
C VAL A 158 -12.99 -5.73 -54.47
N TYR A 159 -12.43 -6.88 -54.10
CA TYR A 159 -11.77 -7.82 -55.01
C TYR A 159 -12.43 -9.19 -54.86
N THR A 160 -12.68 -9.86 -55.98
CA THR A 160 -13.29 -11.20 -56.00
C THR A 160 -12.33 -12.21 -56.63
N SER A 161 -12.33 -13.43 -56.12
CA SER A 161 -11.55 -14.54 -56.67
C SER A 161 -12.45 -15.77 -56.84
N SER A 162 -12.39 -16.35 -58.03
CA SER A 162 -13.02 -17.65 -58.34
C SER A 162 -12.03 -18.82 -58.21
N ASN A 163 -10.72 -18.52 -58.13
CA ASN A 163 -9.67 -19.54 -58.01
C ASN A 163 -9.41 -19.95 -56.56
N ILE A 164 -9.59 -19.02 -55.62
CA ILE A 164 -9.47 -19.28 -54.19
C ILE A 164 -10.89 -19.26 -53.64
N THR A 165 -11.35 -20.39 -53.13
CA THR A 165 -12.74 -20.55 -52.66
C THR A 165 -12.84 -20.61 -51.14
N LYS A 166 -11.70 -20.66 -50.44
CA LYS A 166 -11.59 -20.85 -49.00
C LYS A 166 -11.05 -19.59 -48.31
N ILE A 167 -11.65 -19.20 -47.18
CA ILE A 167 -11.22 -18.03 -46.40
C ILE A 167 -9.82 -18.24 -45.83
N TYR A 168 -9.53 -19.43 -45.31
CA TYR A 168 -8.23 -19.68 -44.68
C TYR A 168 -7.05 -19.59 -45.67
N GLU A 169 -7.23 -20.02 -46.92
CA GLU A 169 -6.24 -19.87 -48.00
C GLU A 169 -6.08 -18.40 -48.38
N GLY A 170 -7.21 -17.69 -48.53
CA GLY A 170 -7.22 -16.26 -48.79
C GLY A 170 -6.49 -15.48 -47.70
N MET A 171 -6.73 -15.78 -46.43
CA MET A 171 -6.05 -15.16 -45.29
C MET A 171 -4.55 -15.43 -45.29
N LYS A 172 -4.14 -16.67 -45.59
CA LYS A 172 -2.73 -17.04 -45.71
C LYS A 172 -2.04 -16.22 -46.80
N MET A 173 -2.67 -16.09 -47.96
CA MET A 173 -2.15 -15.30 -49.07
C MET A 173 -2.11 -13.81 -48.73
N LEU A 174 -3.13 -13.29 -48.06
CA LEU A 174 -3.21 -11.89 -47.66
C LEU A 174 -2.13 -11.53 -46.63
N ILE A 175 -1.94 -12.35 -45.60
CA ILE A 175 -0.87 -12.15 -44.60
C ILE A 175 0.50 -12.24 -45.25
N ALA A 176 0.73 -13.21 -46.15
CA ALA A 176 1.98 -13.31 -46.90
C ALA A 176 2.22 -12.08 -47.80
N ALA A 177 1.18 -11.56 -48.46
CA ALA A 177 1.29 -10.38 -49.30
C ALA A 177 1.64 -9.13 -48.48
N ILE A 178 1.02 -8.94 -47.30
CA ILE A 178 1.23 -7.75 -46.46
C ILE A 178 2.54 -7.82 -45.68
N PHE A 179 2.84 -8.94 -45.02
CA PHE A 179 3.95 -9.05 -44.05
C PHE A 179 5.11 -9.94 -44.51
N GLY A 180 4.88 -10.85 -45.45
CA GLY A 180 5.90 -11.81 -45.89
C GLY A 180 7.09 -11.15 -46.58
N ASN A 181 8.24 -11.84 -46.55
CA ASN A 181 9.50 -11.46 -47.20
C ASN A 181 10.09 -10.11 -46.77
N ARG A 182 9.68 -9.56 -45.62
CA ARG A 182 10.37 -8.41 -45.02
C ARG A 182 11.79 -8.79 -44.60
N THR A 183 12.75 -7.91 -44.88
CA THR A 183 14.17 -8.13 -44.54
C THR A 183 14.61 -7.35 -43.31
N VAL A 184 13.76 -6.45 -42.80
CA VAL A 184 14.01 -5.62 -41.62
C VAL A 184 12.97 -5.86 -40.54
N ILE A 185 13.40 -5.73 -39.27
CA ILE A 185 12.47 -5.74 -38.13
C ILE A 185 11.49 -4.58 -38.29
N TRP A 186 10.22 -4.86 -37.98
CA TRP A 186 9.13 -3.89 -38.06
C TRP A 186 8.36 -3.86 -36.74
N ASN A 187 7.80 -2.70 -36.41
CA ASN A 187 7.24 -2.44 -35.09
C ASN A 187 5.72 -2.53 -35.10
N VAL A 188 5.17 -3.12 -34.03
CA VAL A 188 3.74 -3.13 -33.75
C VAL A 188 3.52 -2.59 -32.33
N GLY A 189 2.82 -1.46 -32.24
CA GLY A 189 2.51 -0.80 -30.96
C GLY A 189 1.60 -1.66 -30.07
N SER A 190 0.54 -2.22 -30.65
CA SER A 190 -0.40 -3.16 -30.01
C SER A 190 -0.84 -4.22 -31.01
N MET A 191 -0.74 -5.50 -30.62
CA MET A 191 -1.13 -6.64 -31.43
C MET A 191 -2.23 -7.44 -30.73
N ALA A 192 -3.36 -7.65 -31.40
CA ALA A 192 -4.45 -8.49 -30.91
C ALA A 192 -4.61 -9.73 -31.81
N MET A 193 -4.65 -10.91 -31.21
CA MET A 193 -4.75 -12.20 -31.89
C MET A 193 -5.98 -12.95 -31.41
N ARG A 194 -7.00 -13.03 -32.26
CA ARG A 194 -8.31 -13.64 -31.98
C ARG A 194 -8.64 -14.81 -32.90
N ALA A 195 -7.68 -15.22 -33.75
CA ALA A 195 -7.74 -16.44 -34.55
C ALA A 195 -7.18 -17.63 -33.78
N ALA A 196 -7.92 -18.74 -33.73
CA ALA A 196 -7.44 -19.97 -33.10
C ALA A 196 -6.22 -20.54 -33.85
N ASN A 197 -6.26 -20.51 -35.19
CA ASN A 197 -5.11 -20.80 -36.04
C ASN A 197 -4.67 -19.52 -36.72
N LEU A 198 -3.57 -18.95 -36.25
CA LEU A 198 -3.02 -17.76 -36.90
C LEU A 198 -2.34 -18.17 -38.20
N ARG A 199 -2.90 -17.70 -39.33
CA ARG A 199 -2.35 -17.90 -40.68
C ARG A 199 -1.09 -17.08 -40.89
N TRP A 200 0.04 -17.52 -40.34
CA TRP A 200 1.22 -16.67 -40.20
C TRP A 200 2.23 -16.77 -41.34
N ILE A 201 3.19 -15.85 -41.42
CA ILE A 201 4.17 -15.82 -42.51
C ILE A 201 5.19 -16.98 -42.38
N VAL A 202 5.62 -17.52 -43.52
CA VAL A 202 6.67 -18.56 -43.58
C VAL A 202 8.08 -17.95 -43.66
N SER A 203 8.19 -16.78 -44.31
CA SER A 203 9.46 -16.15 -44.67
C SER A 203 9.47 -14.67 -44.34
N GLY A 204 10.65 -14.17 -43.96
CA GLY A 204 10.90 -12.79 -43.59
C GLY A 204 11.07 -12.60 -42.08
N VAL A 205 11.39 -11.37 -41.70
CA VAL A 205 11.65 -10.98 -40.31
C VAL A 205 10.34 -10.75 -39.54
N LYS A 206 10.27 -11.30 -38.33
CA LYS A 206 9.13 -11.18 -37.41
C LYS A 206 8.99 -9.75 -36.85
N PRO A 207 7.78 -9.30 -36.49
CA PRO A 207 7.56 -8.01 -35.84
C PRO A 207 8.14 -7.94 -34.43
N LEU A 208 8.58 -6.76 -34.03
CA LEU A 208 8.74 -6.36 -32.63
C LEU A 208 7.36 -5.92 -32.08
N ALA A 209 6.80 -6.70 -31.15
CA ALA A 209 5.50 -6.42 -30.54
C ALA A 209 5.55 -6.65 -29.02
N ARG A 210 5.48 -5.59 -28.23
CA ARG A 210 5.58 -5.67 -26.75
C ARG A 210 4.24 -5.59 -26.02
N ASN A 211 3.16 -5.20 -26.70
CA ASN A 211 1.81 -5.17 -26.15
C ASN A 211 0.95 -6.16 -26.95
N ILE A 212 0.67 -7.32 -26.36
CA ILE A 212 -0.04 -8.41 -27.02
C ILE A 212 -1.34 -8.71 -26.27
N GLU A 213 -2.44 -8.82 -27.00
CA GLU A 213 -3.72 -9.32 -26.51
C GLU A 213 -4.09 -10.60 -27.25
N ILE A 214 -4.34 -11.66 -26.51
CA ILE A 214 -4.77 -12.96 -27.02
C ILE A 214 -6.26 -13.10 -26.71
N GLY A 215 -7.02 -13.62 -27.68
CA GLY A 215 -8.42 -13.93 -27.50
C GLY A 215 -8.69 -14.88 -26.34
N SER A 216 -9.96 -14.98 -25.94
CA SER A 216 -10.41 -15.89 -24.88
C SER A 216 -10.41 -17.33 -25.38
N TYR A 217 -9.24 -17.96 -25.37
CA TYR A 217 -9.08 -19.39 -25.64
C TYR A 217 -9.13 -20.17 -24.34
N ASN A 218 -9.72 -21.36 -24.39
CA ASN A 218 -9.73 -22.25 -23.23
C ASN A 218 -8.32 -22.77 -22.91
N TYR A 219 -7.37 -22.74 -23.85
CA TYR A 219 -6.01 -23.27 -23.69
C TYR A 219 -5.01 -22.47 -24.53
N VAL A 220 -4.45 -21.39 -23.99
CA VAL A 220 -3.58 -20.50 -24.78
C VAL A 220 -2.19 -21.14 -25.02
N ASN A 221 -1.74 -21.17 -26.28
CA ASN A 221 -0.37 -21.53 -26.63
C ASN A 221 0.56 -20.30 -26.58
N LEU A 222 1.21 -20.09 -25.43
CA LEU A 222 2.13 -18.96 -25.25
C LEU A 222 3.47 -19.14 -25.99
N ASP A 223 3.98 -20.36 -26.13
CA ASP A 223 5.20 -20.63 -26.90
C ASP A 223 5.02 -20.31 -28.38
N GLY A 224 3.80 -20.40 -28.89
CA GLY A 224 3.42 -19.92 -30.23
C GLY A 224 3.82 -18.47 -30.50
N LEU A 225 3.86 -17.61 -29.47
CA LEU A 225 4.29 -16.21 -29.62
C LEU A 225 5.75 -16.09 -30.09
N ARG A 226 6.62 -17.07 -29.78
CA ARG A 226 8.02 -17.08 -30.26
C ARG A 226 8.10 -17.34 -31.76
N SER A 227 7.10 -18.01 -32.34
CA SER A 227 6.97 -18.19 -33.79
C SER A 227 6.43 -16.93 -34.48
N ILE A 228 5.72 -16.08 -33.74
CA ILE A 228 5.03 -14.91 -34.29
C ILE A 228 5.87 -13.64 -34.16
N CYS A 229 6.50 -13.43 -33.01
CA CYS A 229 7.22 -12.21 -32.65
C CYS A 229 8.74 -12.38 -32.73
N HIS A 230 9.44 -11.29 -33.00
CA HIS A 230 10.89 -11.23 -32.89
C HIS A 230 11.33 -11.43 -31.43
N GLU A 231 12.50 -12.06 -31.21
CA GLU A 231 13.01 -12.37 -29.87
C GLU A 231 13.14 -11.14 -28.95
N THR A 232 13.46 -9.97 -29.51
CA THR A 232 13.57 -8.69 -28.79
C THR A 232 12.22 -8.13 -28.30
N SER A 233 11.12 -8.80 -28.65
CA SER A 233 9.79 -8.52 -28.10
C SER A 233 9.67 -8.95 -26.64
N PHE A 234 10.48 -9.91 -26.20
CA PHE A 234 10.44 -10.45 -24.84
C PHE A 234 11.50 -9.78 -23.95
N PRO A 235 11.21 -9.51 -22.66
CA PRO A 235 9.91 -9.65 -22.01
C PRO A 235 8.85 -8.67 -22.56
N LEU A 236 7.59 -9.10 -22.55
CA LEU A 236 6.48 -8.27 -23.02
C LEU A 236 6.22 -7.12 -22.02
N MET A 237 5.84 -5.97 -22.55
CA MET A 237 5.38 -4.83 -21.73
C MET A 237 3.96 -5.07 -21.23
N THR A 238 3.06 -5.50 -22.12
CA THR A 238 1.68 -5.85 -21.76
C THR A 238 1.29 -7.17 -22.39
N LEU A 239 0.73 -8.07 -21.58
CA LEU A 239 0.15 -9.33 -22.05
C LEU A 239 -1.28 -9.45 -21.56
N GLY A 240 -2.24 -9.47 -22.48
CA GLY A 240 -3.64 -9.72 -22.23
C GLY A 240 -4.07 -11.09 -22.72
N PHE A 241 -4.83 -11.84 -21.91
CA PHE A 241 -5.34 -13.16 -22.29
C PHE A 241 -6.58 -13.54 -21.47
N GLY A 242 -7.36 -14.51 -21.96
CA GLY A 242 -8.44 -15.13 -21.18
C GLY A 242 -7.90 -15.81 -19.93
N MET A 243 -8.64 -15.79 -18.82
CA MET A 243 -8.18 -16.43 -17.59
C MET A 243 -7.90 -17.93 -17.80
N ASP A 244 -6.68 -18.38 -17.54
CA ASP A 244 -6.28 -19.80 -17.55
C ASP A 244 -5.21 -20.03 -16.48
N GLN A 245 -5.51 -20.87 -15.49
CA GLN A 245 -4.62 -21.14 -14.36
C GLN A 245 -3.33 -21.88 -14.79
N ARG A 246 -3.36 -22.69 -15.85
CA ARG A 246 -2.23 -23.57 -16.21
C ARG A 246 -1.03 -22.83 -16.76
N ILE A 247 -1.22 -21.60 -17.24
CA ILE A 247 -0.19 -20.79 -17.86
C ILE A 247 0.36 -19.70 -16.95
N LEU A 248 -0.13 -19.58 -15.70
CA LEU A 248 0.29 -18.53 -14.77
C LEU A 248 1.78 -18.62 -14.40
N ASP A 249 2.33 -19.83 -14.35
CA ASP A 249 3.75 -20.08 -14.06
C ASP A 249 4.63 -20.04 -15.34
N HIS A 250 4.04 -19.76 -16.50
CA HIS A 250 4.76 -19.71 -17.77
C HIS A 250 5.72 -18.52 -17.83
N GLU A 251 6.92 -18.72 -18.37
CA GLU A 251 8.00 -17.71 -18.43
C GLU A 251 7.53 -16.37 -19.01
N ILE A 252 6.80 -16.41 -20.13
CA ILE A 252 6.27 -15.21 -20.80
C ILE A 252 5.29 -14.44 -19.91
N VAL A 253 4.47 -15.13 -19.10
CA VAL A 253 3.52 -14.49 -18.17
C VAL A 253 4.27 -13.89 -16.99
N VAL A 254 5.14 -14.69 -16.36
CA VAL A 254 5.94 -14.29 -15.20
C VAL A 254 6.81 -13.06 -15.48
N ASN A 255 7.37 -12.96 -16.68
CA ASN A 255 8.28 -11.87 -17.05
C ASN A 255 7.60 -10.65 -17.66
N ALA A 256 6.29 -10.70 -17.95
CA ALA A 256 5.57 -9.55 -18.50
C ALA A 256 5.47 -8.39 -17.49
N GLU A 257 5.61 -7.14 -17.91
CA GLU A 257 5.51 -6.01 -16.97
C GLU A 257 4.07 -5.83 -16.46
N HIS A 258 3.10 -5.84 -17.39
CA HIS A 258 1.68 -5.66 -17.12
C HIS A 258 0.88 -6.87 -17.62
N LEU A 259 0.07 -7.47 -16.74
CA LEU A 259 -0.87 -8.53 -17.13
C LEU A 259 -2.30 -8.01 -17.21
N ILE A 260 -3.04 -8.49 -18.21
CA ILE A 260 -4.47 -8.22 -18.37
C ILE A 260 -5.23 -9.55 -18.47
N PHE A 261 -6.15 -9.78 -17.55
CA PHE A 261 -6.99 -10.97 -17.52
C PHE A 261 -8.43 -10.64 -17.94
N TYR A 262 -8.91 -11.33 -18.98
CA TYR A 262 -10.31 -11.30 -19.42
C TYR A 262 -11.06 -12.52 -18.85
N SER A 263 -12.14 -12.30 -18.08
CA SER A 263 -12.85 -13.38 -17.39
C SER A 263 -14.11 -13.86 -18.10
N ALA A 264 -14.38 -15.16 -17.96
CA ALA A 264 -15.72 -15.76 -17.99
C ALA A 264 -16.08 -16.23 -16.56
N PHE A 265 -17.32 -16.01 -16.13
CA PHE A 265 -17.79 -16.15 -14.73
C PHE A 265 -17.52 -17.51 -14.06
N GLU A 266 -17.22 -18.55 -14.82
CA GLU A 266 -17.15 -19.95 -14.35
C GLU A 266 -15.77 -20.37 -13.80
N MET A 267 -14.75 -19.51 -13.83
CA MET A 267 -13.34 -19.91 -13.55
C MET A 267 -12.79 -19.51 -12.17
N PHE A 268 -13.61 -18.90 -11.31
CA PHE A 268 -13.16 -18.39 -10.00
C PHE A 268 -13.12 -19.49 -8.93
N ASN A 269 -12.00 -20.23 -8.84
CA ASN A 269 -11.79 -21.29 -7.84
C ASN A 269 -10.63 -20.98 -6.86
N ILE A 270 -10.53 -21.74 -5.77
CA ILE A 270 -9.53 -21.56 -4.70
C ILE A 270 -8.10 -21.83 -5.19
N ASP A 271 -7.89 -22.78 -6.10
CA ASP A 271 -6.55 -23.09 -6.61
C ASP A 271 -5.98 -21.92 -7.43
N PHE A 272 -6.79 -21.39 -8.34
CA PHE A 272 -6.49 -20.19 -9.11
C PHE A 272 -6.15 -19.01 -8.21
N MET A 273 -6.92 -18.79 -7.14
CA MET A 273 -6.65 -17.75 -6.15
C MET A 273 -5.27 -17.88 -5.51
N ASN A 274 -4.88 -19.10 -5.14
CA ASN A 274 -3.57 -19.36 -4.59
C ASN A 274 -2.47 -19.08 -5.62
N GLN A 275 -2.67 -19.43 -6.89
CA GLN A 275 -1.69 -19.16 -7.94
C GLN A 275 -1.55 -17.66 -8.24
N LEU A 276 -2.65 -16.92 -8.31
CA LEU A 276 -2.65 -15.45 -8.44
C LEU A 276 -1.80 -14.77 -7.35
N THR A 277 -1.86 -15.26 -6.11
CA THR A 277 -1.01 -14.71 -5.03
C THR A 277 0.48 -14.97 -5.21
N LYS A 278 0.88 -15.93 -6.05
CA LYS A 278 2.29 -16.23 -6.36
C LYS A 278 2.83 -15.43 -7.55
N LEU A 279 1.96 -14.82 -8.35
CA LEU A 279 2.40 -14.03 -9.51
C LEU A 279 3.39 -12.92 -9.11
N PRO A 280 4.56 -12.85 -9.75
CA PRO A 280 5.57 -11.83 -9.47
C PRO A 280 5.24 -10.48 -10.10
N ASN A 281 4.31 -10.44 -11.07
CA ASN A 281 3.92 -9.24 -11.79
C ASN A 281 3.35 -8.18 -10.84
N LEU A 282 3.94 -7.00 -10.85
CA LEU A 282 3.52 -5.90 -10.00
C LEU A 282 2.22 -5.27 -10.49
N LYS A 283 1.97 -5.25 -11.80
CA LYS A 283 0.80 -4.61 -12.39
C LYS A 283 -0.10 -5.64 -13.05
N VAL A 284 -1.32 -5.75 -12.54
CA VAL A 284 -2.32 -6.69 -13.06
C VAL A 284 -3.64 -5.96 -13.23
N LYS A 285 -4.32 -6.18 -14.34
CA LYS A 285 -5.70 -5.74 -14.58
C LYS A 285 -6.58 -6.96 -14.77
N MET A 286 -7.70 -7.01 -14.07
CA MET A 286 -8.68 -8.08 -14.21
C MET A 286 -10.04 -7.49 -14.55
N PHE A 287 -10.74 -8.10 -15.50
CA PHE A 287 -12.04 -7.66 -15.96
C PHE A 287 -13.16 -8.53 -15.39
N ARG A 288 -14.27 -7.91 -14.95
CA ARG A 288 -15.52 -8.56 -14.49
C ARG A 288 -15.33 -9.54 -13.34
N ILE A 289 -14.91 -9.03 -12.17
CA ILE A 289 -14.68 -9.86 -10.99
C ILE A 289 -15.91 -9.91 -10.08
N PRO A 290 -16.41 -11.11 -9.69
CA PRO A 290 -17.47 -11.26 -8.70
C PRO A 290 -17.08 -10.71 -7.33
N LYS A 291 -18.07 -10.18 -6.59
CA LYS A 291 -17.87 -9.60 -5.26
C LYS A 291 -17.24 -10.58 -4.26
N ASP A 292 -17.71 -11.82 -4.23
CA ASP A 292 -17.22 -12.84 -3.29
C ASP A 292 -15.76 -13.20 -3.56
N PHE A 293 -15.41 -13.36 -4.84
CA PHE A 293 -14.02 -13.57 -5.24
C PHE A 293 -13.11 -12.39 -4.88
N PHE A 294 -13.60 -11.15 -5.04
CA PHE A 294 -12.86 -9.98 -4.61
C PHE A 294 -12.61 -9.99 -3.09
N ALA A 295 -13.60 -10.37 -2.28
CA ALA A 295 -13.45 -10.49 -0.83
C ALA A 295 -12.37 -11.50 -0.45
N ASP A 296 -12.45 -12.72 -1.00
CA ASP A 296 -11.47 -13.78 -0.77
C ASP A 296 -10.05 -13.36 -1.22
N LEU A 297 -9.97 -12.59 -2.31
CA LEU A 297 -8.70 -12.12 -2.87
C LEU A 297 -8.06 -11.11 -1.92
N MET A 298 -8.85 -10.20 -1.35
CA MET A 298 -8.37 -9.25 -0.36
C MET A 298 -7.88 -9.94 0.90
N ASP A 299 -8.60 -10.96 1.39
CA ASP A 299 -8.19 -11.75 2.56
C ASP A 299 -6.88 -12.50 2.31
N LEU A 300 -6.76 -13.14 1.15
CA LEU A 300 -5.52 -13.81 0.73
C LEU A 300 -4.38 -12.82 0.53
N TRP A 301 -4.64 -11.64 -0.04
CA TRP A 301 -3.65 -10.58 -0.21
C TRP A 301 -3.11 -10.10 1.13
N LEU A 302 -4.00 -9.89 2.10
CA LEU A 302 -3.67 -9.53 3.48
C LEU A 302 -2.84 -10.61 4.17
N LYS A 303 -3.15 -11.88 3.91
CA LYS A 303 -2.46 -13.04 4.50
C LYS A 303 -1.07 -13.28 3.88
N LYS A 304 -0.97 -13.25 2.55
CA LYS A 304 0.22 -13.67 1.77
C LYS A 304 1.21 -12.54 1.48
N ARG A 305 0.83 -11.27 1.64
CA ARG A 305 1.68 -10.05 1.54
C ARG A 305 2.42 -9.90 0.20
N LYS A 306 1.87 -9.13 -0.74
CA LYS A 306 2.54 -8.77 -2.01
C LYS A 306 3.65 -7.69 -1.82
N PRO A 307 4.65 -7.62 -2.71
CA PRO A 307 5.70 -6.58 -2.67
C PRO A 307 5.17 -5.13 -2.71
N ILE A 308 5.97 -4.19 -2.20
CA ILE A 308 5.66 -2.76 -2.34
C ILE A 308 5.73 -2.37 -3.82
N GLY A 309 4.74 -1.61 -4.29
CA GLY A 309 4.62 -1.22 -5.70
C GLY A 309 3.70 -2.13 -6.52
N THR A 310 3.19 -3.23 -5.94
CA THR A 310 2.13 -4.01 -6.57
C THR A 310 0.85 -3.18 -6.67
N SER A 311 0.35 -3.02 -7.90
CA SER A 311 -0.85 -2.28 -8.26
C SER A 311 -1.77 -3.17 -9.10
N TRP A 312 -2.82 -3.71 -8.48
CA TRP A 312 -3.85 -4.44 -9.21
C TRP A 312 -5.07 -3.56 -9.43
N SER A 313 -5.63 -3.64 -10.63
CA SER A 313 -6.81 -2.91 -11.06
C SER A 313 -7.90 -3.90 -11.44
N PHE A 314 -9.13 -3.58 -11.04
CA PHE A 314 -10.26 -4.48 -11.17
C PHE A 314 -11.40 -3.74 -11.83
N GLU A 315 -11.93 -4.27 -12.93
CA GLU A 315 -13.21 -3.84 -13.45
C GLU A 315 -14.30 -4.57 -12.67
N VAL A 316 -15.06 -3.80 -11.91
CA VAL A 316 -16.10 -4.27 -11.00
C VAL A 316 -17.46 -4.21 -11.68
N GLU A 317 -18.35 -5.12 -11.30
CA GLU A 317 -19.72 -5.14 -11.81
C GLU A 317 -20.55 -4.02 -11.18
N GLY A 318 -21.14 -3.17 -12.01
CA GLY A 318 -22.04 -2.09 -11.62
C GLY A 318 -22.78 -1.51 -12.82
N LEU A 319 -24.01 -1.06 -12.62
CA LEU A 319 -24.74 -0.29 -13.64
C LEU A 319 -24.02 1.04 -13.85
N VAL A 320 -24.00 1.54 -15.09
CA VAL A 320 -23.39 2.84 -15.42
C VAL A 320 -24.04 3.93 -14.56
N GLY A 321 -23.25 4.53 -13.65
CA GLY A 321 -23.72 5.60 -12.76
C GLY A 321 -23.98 5.21 -11.31
N GLU A 322 -23.88 3.93 -10.94
CA GLU A 322 -23.93 3.50 -9.53
C GLU A 322 -22.52 3.36 -8.95
N GLU A 323 -22.29 3.85 -7.72
CA GLU A 323 -21.06 3.54 -6.99
C GLU A 323 -20.99 2.03 -6.71
N PRO A 324 -19.80 1.40 -6.74
CA PRO A 324 -19.63 -0.02 -6.49
C PRO A 324 -19.73 -0.34 -4.99
N PHE A 325 -20.85 0.03 -4.36
CA PHE A 325 -21.11 -0.04 -2.92
C PHE A 325 -20.73 -1.40 -2.33
N GLY A 326 -21.05 -2.51 -3.01
CA GLY A 326 -20.71 -3.85 -2.53
C GLY A 326 -19.20 -4.11 -2.34
N TYR A 327 -18.35 -3.59 -3.23
CA TYR A 327 -16.89 -3.76 -3.12
C TYR A 327 -16.30 -2.81 -2.08
N ILE A 328 -16.83 -1.58 -2.01
CA ILE A 328 -16.46 -0.61 -0.99
C ILE A 328 -16.89 -1.11 0.40
N ASP A 329 -18.04 -1.75 0.52
CA ASP A 329 -18.54 -2.30 1.77
C ASP A 329 -17.75 -3.51 2.23
N ILE A 330 -17.24 -4.35 1.32
CA ILE A 330 -16.25 -5.39 1.65
C ILE A 330 -15.01 -4.72 2.27
N LEU A 331 -14.52 -3.63 1.68
CA LEU A 331 -13.37 -2.89 2.21
C LEU A 331 -13.69 -2.18 3.54
N LYS A 332 -14.91 -1.66 3.74
CA LYS A 332 -15.36 -1.00 4.97
C LYS A 332 -15.66 -1.98 6.10
N ARG A 333 -16.35 -3.10 5.84
CA ARG A 333 -16.56 -4.19 6.81
C ARG A 333 -15.23 -4.76 7.27
N ASN A 334 -14.30 -4.92 6.34
CA ASN A 334 -12.92 -5.22 6.68
C ASN A 334 -12.33 -4.07 7.50
N ALA A 335 -12.45 -2.80 7.12
CA ALA A 335 -11.92 -1.69 7.90
C ALA A 335 -12.42 -1.72 9.36
N ASP A 336 -13.72 -1.81 9.64
CA ASP A 336 -14.30 -1.81 11.01
C ASP A 336 -13.83 -2.97 11.90
N VAL A 337 -13.45 -4.10 11.30
CA VAL A 337 -12.94 -5.29 11.99
C VAL A 337 -11.40 -5.36 12.00
N ILE A 338 -10.73 -4.61 11.12
CA ILE A 338 -9.28 -4.58 10.95
C ILE A 338 -8.66 -3.66 12.01
N GLU A 339 -7.78 -4.27 12.82
CA GLU A 339 -6.94 -3.60 13.82
C GLU A 339 -6.26 -2.35 13.24
N SER A 340 -6.12 -1.28 14.03
CA SER A 340 -5.62 0.02 13.56
C SER A 340 -4.27 -0.05 12.84
N ASP A 341 -3.38 -0.95 13.25
CA ASP A 341 -2.09 -1.19 12.59
C ASP A 341 -2.24 -1.76 11.18
N ARG A 342 -3.19 -2.68 10.98
CA ARG A 342 -3.48 -3.26 9.67
C ARG A 342 -4.11 -2.23 8.73
N ARG A 343 -4.94 -1.32 9.25
CA ARG A 343 -5.46 -0.18 8.47
C ARG A 343 -4.33 0.72 7.98
N PHE A 344 -3.37 1.05 8.84
CA PHE A 344 -2.20 1.86 8.45
C PHE A 344 -1.38 1.15 7.39
N HIS A 345 -1.15 -0.16 7.54
CA HIS A 345 -0.48 -0.97 6.52
C HIS A 345 -1.21 -0.93 5.19
N LEU A 346 -2.52 -1.18 5.16
CA LEU A 346 -3.32 -1.12 3.94
C LEU A 346 -3.24 0.25 3.26
N SER A 347 -3.43 1.33 4.02
CA SER A 347 -3.35 2.73 3.54
C SER A 347 -1.96 3.08 2.98
N LEU A 348 -0.90 2.57 3.61
CA LEU A 348 0.47 2.75 3.13
C LEU A 348 0.74 2.01 1.81
N HIS A 349 0.17 0.80 1.66
CA HIS A 349 0.41 -0.09 0.51
C HIS A 349 -0.56 0.10 -0.66
N LEU A 350 -1.75 0.65 -0.43
CA LEU A 350 -2.80 0.88 -1.43
C LEU A 350 -3.18 2.36 -1.46
N PRO A 351 -2.51 3.20 -2.28
CA PRO A 351 -2.75 4.63 -2.33
C PRO A 351 -4.22 5.01 -2.60
N SER A 352 -4.93 4.20 -3.38
CA SER A 352 -6.36 4.37 -3.69
C SER A 352 -7.27 4.26 -2.47
N LEU A 353 -6.85 3.55 -1.42
CA LEU A 353 -7.63 3.40 -0.17
C LEU A 353 -7.31 4.47 0.87
N ARG A 354 -6.34 5.36 0.61
CA ARG A 354 -5.93 6.38 1.58
C ARG A 354 -7.08 7.33 1.90
N SER A 355 -7.80 7.83 0.90
CA SER A 355 -8.93 8.75 1.13
C SER A 355 -10.02 8.10 1.99
N VAL A 356 -10.33 6.83 1.71
CA VAL A 356 -11.31 6.04 2.46
C VAL A 356 -10.85 5.81 3.90
N GLU A 357 -9.60 5.38 4.13
CA GLU A 357 -9.06 5.16 5.47
C GLU A 357 -8.96 6.46 6.28
N LYS A 358 -8.56 7.57 5.66
CA LYS A 358 -8.48 8.88 6.31
C LYS A 358 -9.84 9.50 6.62
N GLY A 359 -10.89 9.07 5.92
CA GLY A 359 -12.28 9.41 6.19
C GLY A 359 -12.97 8.49 7.21
N ALA A 360 -12.35 7.38 7.58
CA ALA A 360 -12.90 6.44 8.56
C ALA A 360 -12.62 6.89 10.00
N HIS A 361 -13.53 6.57 10.92
CA HIS A 361 -13.30 6.78 12.35
C HIS A 361 -12.16 5.87 12.83
N LEU A 362 -11.23 6.45 13.60
CA LEU A 362 -10.12 5.73 14.21
C LEU A 362 -10.20 5.87 15.73
N LYS A 363 -10.08 4.74 16.44
CA LYS A 363 -9.91 4.69 17.89
C LYS A 363 -8.59 4.00 18.22
N ILE A 364 -7.79 4.63 19.07
CA ILE A 364 -6.55 4.11 19.63
C ILE A 364 -6.68 4.12 21.15
N ASN A 365 -6.34 3.01 21.79
CA ASN A 365 -6.34 2.92 23.25
C ASN A 365 -5.06 3.56 23.80
N ASP A 366 -3.89 3.16 23.28
CA ASP A 366 -2.60 3.69 23.72
C ASP A 366 -1.74 4.11 22.52
N LEU A 367 -1.24 5.33 22.54
CA LEU A 367 -0.33 5.86 21.53
C LEU A 367 0.95 6.34 22.22
N MET A 368 2.08 5.73 21.90
CA MET A 368 3.39 6.17 22.40
C MET A 368 4.21 6.76 21.27
N LEU A 369 4.73 7.97 21.50
CA LEU A 369 5.53 8.72 20.53
C LEU A 369 6.89 9.06 21.14
N LYS A 370 7.94 8.47 20.56
CA LYS A 370 9.35 8.71 20.90
C LYS A 370 10.10 9.38 19.74
N GLU A 371 11.38 9.68 19.96
CA GLU A 371 12.24 10.30 18.93
C GLU A 371 12.40 9.45 17.67
N ASN A 372 12.37 8.13 17.79
CA ASN A 372 12.57 7.19 16.69
C ASN A 372 11.54 6.06 16.63
N GLU A 373 10.46 6.14 17.41
CA GLU A 373 9.53 5.02 17.59
C GLU A 373 8.09 5.52 17.75
N ILE A 374 7.16 4.84 17.09
CA ILE A 374 5.71 4.97 17.29
C ILE A 374 5.17 3.61 17.72
N THR A 375 4.45 3.57 18.84
CA THR A 375 3.76 2.34 19.27
C THR A 375 2.26 2.61 19.40
N VAL A 376 1.45 1.70 18.87
CA VAL A 376 -0.01 1.80 18.84
C VAL A 376 -0.65 0.58 19.52
N ASN A 377 -1.60 0.85 20.43
CA ASN A 377 -2.35 -0.08 21.29
C ASN A 377 -1.43 -1.01 22.06
N TYR A 378 -1.00 -0.63 23.26
CA TYR A 378 -0.12 -1.42 24.12
C TYR A 378 -0.94 -2.30 25.06
N THR A 379 -1.11 -3.58 24.71
CA THR A 379 -1.75 -4.58 25.57
C THR A 379 -0.95 -5.88 25.56
N THR A 380 -1.25 -6.78 26.50
CA THR A 380 -0.66 -8.15 26.55
C THR A 380 -0.89 -8.97 25.27
N TYR A 381 -1.81 -8.53 24.39
CA TYR A 381 -2.24 -9.26 23.20
C TYR A 381 -2.11 -8.46 21.89
N GLN A 382 -1.89 -7.15 21.95
CA GLN A 382 -1.83 -6.25 20.80
C GLN A 382 -0.70 -5.26 21.06
N GLN A 383 0.27 -5.16 20.16
CA GLN A 383 1.27 -4.09 20.13
C GLN A 383 1.82 -4.01 18.71
N ALA A 384 1.66 -2.86 18.05
CA ALA A 384 2.34 -2.55 16.80
C ALA A 384 3.35 -1.44 17.03
N THR A 385 4.62 -1.71 16.73
CA THR A 385 5.75 -0.80 16.91
C THR A 385 6.39 -0.49 15.56
N TYR A 386 6.54 0.79 15.26
CA TYR A 386 7.21 1.32 14.08
C TYR A 386 8.47 2.04 14.55
N LYS A 387 9.63 1.41 14.39
CA LYS A 387 10.93 1.88 14.88
C LYS A 387 11.87 2.24 13.74
N LEU A 388 12.39 3.46 13.76
CA LEU A 388 13.41 3.94 12.86
C LEU A 388 14.82 3.80 13.46
N SER A 389 15.77 3.39 12.63
CA SER A 389 17.19 3.32 12.98
C SER A 389 18.08 3.62 11.77
N ILE A 390 19.32 4.02 11.99
CA ILE A 390 20.33 4.20 10.94
C ILE A 390 21.17 2.93 10.83
N GLU A 391 21.17 2.32 9.65
CA GLU A 391 22.14 1.27 9.28
C GLU A 391 23.34 1.93 8.58
N ARG A 392 24.54 1.54 9.02
CA ARG A 392 25.81 2.01 8.46
C ARG A 392 26.33 0.96 7.49
N LYS A 393 26.66 1.38 6.27
CA LYS A 393 27.40 0.54 5.32
C LYS A 393 28.79 1.11 5.12
N TYR A 394 29.80 0.28 5.36
CA TYR A 394 31.21 0.60 5.19
C TYR A 394 31.76 -0.09 3.93
N LYS A 395 32.59 0.62 3.15
CA LYS A 395 33.15 0.10 1.89
C LYS A 395 34.21 -0.98 2.08
N ASP A 396 34.99 -0.91 3.15
CA ASP A 396 35.98 -1.93 3.50
C ASP A 396 35.41 -2.96 4.48
N GLN A 397 35.32 -4.21 4.00
CA GLN A 397 34.73 -5.35 4.70
C GLN A 397 35.61 -5.87 5.84
N ASN A 398 35.99 -5.04 6.81
CA ASN A 398 36.72 -5.50 8.00
C ASN A 398 35.74 -6.23 8.96
N PRO A 399 35.92 -7.54 9.25
CA PRO A 399 34.95 -8.33 10.03
C PRO A 399 34.72 -7.81 11.45
N GLN A 400 35.68 -7.10 12.05
CA GLN A 400 35.57 -6.57 13.42
C GLN A 400 34.63 -5.36 13.54
N LEU A 401 34.27 -4.69 12.45
CA LEU A 401 33.29 -3.60 12.44
C LEU A 401 31.83 -4.08 12.28
N ARG A 402 31.60 -5.39 12.09
CA ARG A 402 30.26 -5.98 12.03
C ARG A 402 29.49 -5.90 13.35
N GLU A 403 30.16 -5.66 14.48
CA GLU A 403 29.52 -5.61 15.81
C GLU A 403 28.75 -4.32 16.11
N PHE A 404 28.89 -3.27 15.31
CA PHE A 404 28.09 -2.05 15.52
C PHE A 404 26.73 -2.17 14.82
N GLY A 405 25.73 -2.64 15.57
CA GLY A 405 24.34 -2.74 15.12
C GLY A 405 23.70 -1.42 14.68
N SER A 406 22.42 -1.48 14.26
CA SER A 406 21.67 -0.29 13.80
C SER A 406 21.54 0.75 14.92
N LEU A 407 21.84 2.02 14.61
CA LEU A 407 21.77 3.12 15.55
C LEU A 407 20.35 3.66 15.71
N ASP A 408 19.95 3.97 16.93
CA ASP A 408 18.65 4.55 17.25
C ASP A 408 18.61 6.09 17.25
N HIS A 409 19.69 6.73 16.81
CA HIS A 409 19.85 8.18 16.78
C HIS A 409 20.46 8.67 15.46
N ASP A 410 20.22 9.95 15.16
CA ASP A 410 20.82 10.65 14.03
C ASP A 410 22.32 10.82 14.19
N VAL A 411 23.02 10.78 13.06
CA VAL A 411 24.48 10.86 12.97
C VAL A 411 24.91 11.86 11.89
N ASP A 412 26.07 12.50 12.08
CA ASP A 412 26.65 13.45 11.13
C ASP A 412 27.39 12.74 9.98
N GLU A 413 28.01 13.50 9.08
CA GLU A 413 28.75 12.98 7.92
C GLU A 413 29.96 12.10 8.29
N PHE A 414 30.38 12.15 9.55
CA PHE A 414 31.48 11.36 10.10
C PHE A 414 30.99 10.19 10.97
N GLY A 415 29.66 10.02 11.10
CA GLY A 415 29.06 8.94 11.89
C GLY A 415 28.93 9.22 13.38
N PHE A 416 29.11 10.47 13.84
CA PHE A 416 28.92 10.85 15.25
C PHE A 416 27.49 11.31 15.52
N ARG A 417 26.98 11.05 16.73
CA ARG A 417 25.63 11.44 17.14
C ARG A 417 25.39 12.94 16.93
N THR A 418 24.32 13.28 16.23
CA THR A 418 23.88 14.66 16.02
C THR A 418 22.82 15.04 17.04
N ASN A 419 22.93 16.24 17.63
CA ASN A 419 21.86 16.82 18.42
C ASN A 419 20.79 17.40 17.48
N THR A 420 19.57 16.89 17.54
CA THR A 420 18.45 17.30 16.68
C THR A 420 17.42 18.19 17.41
N LYS A 421 17.70 18.59 18.66
CA LYS A 421 16.81 19.42 19.48
C LYS A 421 16.60 20.83 18.91
N ASP A 422 17.56 21.36 18.17
CA ASP A 422 17.43 22.69 17.55
C ASP A 422 16.79 22.66 16.16
N ILE A 423 16.58 21.46 15.60
CA ILE A 423 16.00 21.27 14.27
C ILE A 423 14.49 21.19 14.42
N MET A 424 13.78 22.19 13.92
CA MET A 424 12.31 22.25 13.88
C MET A 424 11.84 22.28 12.43
N MET A 425 10.93 21.37 12.08
CA MET A 425 10.24 21.37 10.78
C MET A 425 8.87 22.02 10.89
N ASN A 426 8.29 22.43 9.76
CA ASN A 426 6.94 22.99 9.73
C ASN A 426 5.93 22.03 10.37
N GLY A 427 5.19 22.48 11.38
CA GLY A 427 4.25 21.69 12.16
C GLY A 427 4.83 20.91 13.35
N ASP A 428 6.15 20.90 13.56
CA ASP A 428 6.74 20.30 14.76
C ASP A 428 6.35 21.04 16.03
N VAL A 429 6.30 20.33 17.15
CA VAL A 429 5.97 20.91 18.46
C VAL A 429 7.07 20.57 19.46
N CYS A 430 7.67 21.61 20.05
CA CYS A 430 8.64 21.46 21.13
C CYS A 430 7.92 21.29 22.47
N MET A 431 8.22 20.20 23.18
CA MET A 431 7.58 19.82 24.44
C MET A 431 8.40 20.22 25.68
N GLU A 432 9.58 20.79 25.52
CA GLU A 432 10.46 21.23 26.62
C GLU A 432 10.41 22.77 26.80
N ASN A 433 10.22 23.26 28.03
CA ASN A 433 10.22 24.68 28.38
C ASN A 433 11.57 25.10 29.02
N GLY A 434 12.55 25.52 28.21
CA GLY A 434 13.80 26.16 28.69
C GLY A 434 15.06 25.34 28.37
N SER A 435 16.17 25.91 27.89
CA SER A 435 16.50 27.31 27.59
C SER A 435 17.35 27.35 26.32
N ARG A 436 17.05 28.28 25.40
CA ARG A 436 18.01 28.71 24.36
C ARG A 436 19.15 29.54 25.00
N ASN A 437 19.56 29.20 26.22
CA ASN A 437 20.57 29.98 26.93
C ASN A 437 21.96 29.59 26.44
N GLU A 438 22.80 30.61 26.45
CA GLU A 438 24.14 30.74 25.89
C GLU A 438 25.11 29.61 26.23
N GLU A 439 24.77 28.69 27.13
CA GLU A 439 25.54 27.51 27.46
C GLU A 439 25.59 26.50 26.30
N SER A 440 24.51 26.34 25.51
CA SER A 440 24.55 25.52 24.28
C SER A 440 25.32 26.20 23.16
N ALA A 441 25.30 27.54 23.10
CA ALA A 441 26.11 28.34 22.18
C ALA A 441 27.60 28.41 22.61
N ALA A 442 27.88 28.41 23.91
CA ALA A 442 29.22 28.33 24.50
C ALA A 442 29.80 26.92 24.39
N THR A 443 28.97 25.89 24.55
CA THR A 443 29.33 24.51 24.21
C THR A 443 29.60 24.39 22.72
N MET A 444 28.76 24.93 21.83
CA MET A 444 29.06 24.98 20.39
C MET A 444 30.34 25.76 20.05
N ARG A 445 30.59 26.92 20.68
CA ARG A 445 31.85 27.68 20.51
C ARG A 445 33.04 26.86 20.99
N ASN A 446 32.94 26.17 22.12
CA ASN A 446 33.99 25.29 22.61
C ASN A 446 34.17 24.05 21.74
N THR A 447 33.11 23.39 21.25
CA THR A 447 33.19 22.24 20.32
C THR A 447 33.72 22.65 18.94
N LEU A 448 33.42 23.86 18.45
CA LEU A 448 34.03 24.43 17.24
C LEU A 448 35.52 24.75 17.46
N ILE A 449 35.91 25.21 18.65
CA ILE A 449 37.31 25.44 19.03
C ILE A 449 38.07 24.10 19.14
N TYR A 450 37.50 23.06 19.76
CA TYR A 450 38.10 21.71 19.79
C TYR A 450 38.13 21.04 18.40
N ARG A 451 37.15 21.30 17.52
CA ARG A 451 37.16 20.87 16.10
C ARG A 451 38.22 21.57 15.25
N LYS A 452 38.58 22.83 15.57
CA LYS A 452 39.57 23.60 14.82
C LYS A 452 41.02 23.36 15.28
N ILE A 453 41.21 22.88 16.51
CA ILE A 453 42.56 22.67 17.10
C ILE A 453 42.92 21.18 17.25
N GLY A 454 42.04 20.23 16.95
CA GLY A 454 42.42 18.82 16.77
C GLY A 454 42.93 18.10 18.02
N TRP A 455 42.51 18.51 19.21
CA TRP A 455 42.85 17.82 20.46
C TRP A 455 41.60 17.22 21.09
N SER A 456 41.46 15.90 20.97
CA SER A 456 40.64 15.08 21.87
C SER A 456 41.54 14.08 22.58
N ARG A 457 41.51 14.10 23.92
CA ARG A 457 42.09 13.07 24.79
C ARG A 457 41.25 11.80 24.61
N ASP A 458 41.60 11.01 23.61
CA ASP A 458 41.48 9.56 23.56
C ASP A 458 41.92 9.11 22.16
N GLN A 459 43.23 8.88 22.02
CA GLN A 459 43.78 8.21 20.85
C GLN A 459 43.36 6.74 20.89
N LYS A 460 42.38 6.34 20.06
CA LYS A 460 42.32 5.00 19.45
C LYS A 460 41.38 4.82 18.26
N SER A 461 40.89 5.89 17.63
CA SER A 461 40.10 5.77 16.39
C SER A 461 40.54 6.84 15.39
N ARG A 462 41.10 6.43 14.24
CA ARG A 462 41.29 7.35 13.11
C ARG A 462 39.91 7.94 12.75
N PRO A 463 39.78 9.27 12.54
CA PRO A 463 38.56 9.80 11.95
C PRO A 463 38.38 9.15 10.57
N MET A 464 37.26 8.46 10.39
CA MET A 464 36.92 7.81 9.13
C MET A 464 36.77 8.90 8.06
N ALA A 465 37.38 8.69 6.89
CA ALA A 465 37.17 9.57 5.76
C ALA A 465 35.69 9.53 5.35
N ALA A 466 35.08 10.69 5.07
CA ALA A 466 33.69 10.82 4.63
C ALA A 466 33.35 9.94 3.39
N SER A 467 34.36 9.46 2.65
CA SER A 467 34.22 8.60 1.46
C SER A 467 33.87 7.13 1.73
N GLU A 468 33.95 6.65 2.98
CA GLU A 468 33.75 5.24 3.36
C GLU A 468 32.42 4.96 4.07
N TYR A 469 31.58 5.97 4.27
CA TYR A 469 30.38 5.93 5.09
C TYR A 469 29.10 6.21 4.27
N GLU A 470 28.21 5.23 4.18
CA GLU A 470 26.88 5.42 3.57
C GLU A 470 25.76 5.12 4.59
N PRO A 471 25.14 6.16 5.19
CA PRO A 471 23.99 5.97 6.07
C PRO A 471 22.74 5.61 5.26
N SER A 472 21.98 4.64 5.76
CA SER A 472 20.64 4.35 5.26
C SER A 472 19.65 4.25 6.41
N LEU A 473 18.46 4.83 6.22
CA LEU A 473 17.39 4.74 7.21
C LEU A 473 16.72 3.36 7.10
N LYS A 474 16.54 2.71 8.23
CA LYS A 474 15.84 1.44 8.40
C LYS A 474 14.56 1.68 9.19
N LEU A 475 13.42 1.27 8.64
CA LEU A 475 12.15 1.16 9.36
C LEU A 475 11.88 -0.29 9.70
N THR A 476 11.77 -0.58 11.00
CA THR A 476 11.38 -1.88 11.52
C THR A 476 9.95 -1.79 12.03
N ILE A 477 9.06 -2.61 11.50
CA ILE A 477 7.67 -2.71 11.96
C ILE A 477 7.48 -4.07 12.62
N SER A 478 7.27 -4.08 13.93
CA SER A 478 7.05 -5.29 14.73
C SER A 478 5.63 -5.33 15.27
N SER A 479 5.03 -6.51 15.24
CA SER A 479 3.74 -6.81 15.85
C SER A 479 3.90 -8.07 16.69
N LEU A 480 3.23 -8.14 17.84
CA LEU A 480 3.26 -9.33 18.70
C LEU A 480 2.89 -10.60 17.87
N ASN A 481 3.67 -11.67 18.01
CA ASN A 481 3.55 -12.96 17.28
C ASN A 481 3.79 -12.91 15.76
N ARG A 482 4.53 -11.92 15.25
CA ARG A 482 4.86 -11.82 13.82
C ARG A 482 6.32 -11.47 13.61
N GLU A 483 6.89 -12.01 12.53
CA GLU A 483 8.21 -11.61 12.06
C GLU A 483 8.27 -10.10 11.77
N PRO A 484 9.30 -9.39 12.29
CA PRO A 484 9.45 -7.97 12.09
C PRO A 484 9.71 -7.65 10.61
N ARG A 485 8.98 -6.67 10.08
CA ARG A 485 9.15 -6.20 8.70
C ARG A 485 10.23 -5.13 8.69
N ILE A 486 11.13 -5.18 7.71
CA ILE A 486 12.24 -4.24 7.59
C ILE A 486 12.17 -3.54 6.23
N TYR A 487 12.15 -2.21 6.25
CA TYR A 487 12.25 -1.35 5.07
C TYR A 487 13.51 -0.52 5.17
N ARG A 488 14.13 -0.23 4.03
CA ARG A 488 15.37 0.56 3.95
C ARG A 488 15.23 1.66 2.91
N SER A 489 15.75 2.84 3.23
CA SER A 489 15.82 3.98 2.31
C SER A 489 17.23 4.56 2.32
N SER A 490 17.82 4.71 1.15
CA SER A 490 19.05 5.48 0.94
C SER A 490 18.78 6.97 0.68
N LYS A 491 17.53 7.34 0.37
CA LYS A 491 17.14 8.72 0.09
C LYS A 491 16.94 9.55 1.36
N ILE A 492 16.40 8.91 2.40
CA ILE A 492 16.22 9.53 3.71
C ILE A 492 17.34 8.97 4.57
N THR A 493 18.21 9.85 5.06
CA THR A 493 19.39 9.46 5.84
C THR A 493 19.29 9.87 7.30
N LYS A 494 18.21 10.58 7.68
CA LYS A 494 17.97 11.09 9.02
C LYS A 494 16.70 10.51 9.63
N ILE A 495 16.76 10.12 10.90
CA ILE A 495 15.62 9.60 11.68
C ILE A 495 14.56 10.68 11.84
N TYR A 496 14.94 11.92 12.15
CA TYR A 496 13.97 13.01 12.35
C TYR A 496 13.12 13.29 11.09
N GLU A 497 13.70 13.25 9.89
CA GLU A 497 12.98 13.34 8.61
C GLU A 497 12.08 12.12 8.40
N GLY A 498 12.60 10.93 8.65
CA GLY A 498 11.84 9.68 8.56
C GLY A 498 10.61 9.67 9.48
N MET A 499 10.77 10.13 10.73
CA MET A 499 9.68 10.23 11.70
C MET A 499 8.61 11.23 11.25
N LYS A 500 9.02 12.36 10.68
CA LYS A 500 8.09 13.36 10.15
C LYS A 500 7.22 12.77 9.05
N ILE A 501 7.85 12.06 8.11
CA ILE A 501 7.15 11.38 7.01
C ILE A 501 6.23 10.28 7.56
N LEU A 502 6.72 9.48 8.51
CA LEU A 502 5.98 8.37 9.09
C LEU A 502 4.74 8.83 9.85
N ILE A 503 4.85 9.82 10.73
CA ILE A 503 3.71 10.41 11.46
C ILE A 503 2.72 11.03 10.47
N GLY A 504 3.21 11.76 9.46
CA GLY A 504 2.37 12.31 8.39
C GLY A 504 1.61 11.25 7.61
N ALA A 505 2.26 10.14 7.28
CA ALA A 505 1.66 9.03 6.55
C ALA A 505 0.60 8.30 7.39
N ILE A 506 0.86 8.05 8.67
CA ILE A 506 -0.07 7.33 9.57
C ILE A 506 -1.24 8.22 10.00
N PHE A 507 -0.99 9.46 10.43
CA PHE A 507 -1.99 10.30 11.11
C PHE A 507 -2.43 11.54 10.34
N GLY A 508 -1.60 12.03 9.42
CA GLY A 508 -1.91 13.22 8.63
C GLY A 508 -3.09 13.05 7.68
N ASN A 509 -3.66 14.17 7.24
CA ASN A 509 -4.75 14.30 6.28
C ASN A 509 -6.07 13.59 6.66
N ARG A 510 -6.27 13.25 7.94
CA ARG A 510 -7.58 12.77 8.41
C ARG A 510 -8.62 13.88 8.32
N THR A 511 -9.81 13.54 7.83
CA THR A 511 -10.94 14.47 7.67
C THR A 511 -11.96 14.37 8.80
N VAL A 512 -11.86 13.33 9.63
CA VAL A 512 -12.78 13.06 10.75
C VAL A 512 -12.01 13.08 12.08
N ILE A 513 -12.67 13.50 13.16
CA ILE A 513 -12.13 13.41 14.52
C ILE A 513 -11.88 11.92 14.86
N TRP A 514 -10.71 11.64 15.39
CA TRP A 514 -10.28 10.32 15.83
C TRP A 514 -9.90 10.34 17.30
N ASN A 515 -10.04 9.21 17.98
CA ASN A 515 -9.97 9.12 19.44
C ASN A 515 -8.67 8.47 19.90
N VAL A 516 -8.06 9.03 20.94
CA VAL A 516 -6.92 8.45 21.66
C VAL A 516 -7.24 8.42 23.14
N GLU A 517 -7.33 7.24 23.74
CA GLU A 517 -7.62 7.12 25.17
C GLU A 517 -6.42 7.54 26.03
N SER A 518 -5.21 7.11 25.66
CA SER A 518 -3.96 7.41 26.36
C SER A 518 -2.86 7.76 25.35
N MET A 519 -2.21 8.91 25.53
CA MET A 519 -1.10 9.37 24.69
C MET A 519 0.15 9.59 25.54
N ASP A 520 1.21 8.85 25.26
CA ASP A 520 2.51 8.95 25.91
C ASP A 520 3.52 9.66 25.01
N LEU A 521 4.08 10.76 25.51
CA LEU A 521 5.01 11.62 24.81
C LEU A 521 6.35 11.61 25.54
N THR A 522 7.37 11.08 24.87
CA THR A 522 8.71 10.90 25.44
C THR A 522 9.81 11.53 24.57
N THR A 523 9.47 12.53 23.76
CA THR A 523 10.38 13.19 22.81
C THR A 523 10.36 14.72 22.95
N GLY A 524 11.53 15.36 23.02
CA GLY A 524 11.61 16.83 23.16
C GLY A 524 10.98 17.58 21.98
N ASN A 525 11.19 17.09 20.76
CA ASN A 525 10.62 17.66 19.54
C ASN A 525 9.70 16.64 18.86
N LEU A 526 8.40 16.83 19.04
CA LEU A 526 7.40 15.98 18.43
C LEU A 526 7.28 16.32 16.93
N ARG A 527 7.61 15.34 16.08
CA ARG A 527 7.55 15.44 14.61
C ARG A 527 6.11 15.36 14.10
N TRP A 528 5.32 16.38 14.39
CA TRP A 528 3.86 16.34 14.19
C TRP A 528 3.43 16.67 12.76
N PHE A 529 2.28 16.17 12.29
CA PHE A 529 1.82 16.45 10.93
C PHE A 529 1.19 17.85 10.80
N VAL A 530 1.20 18.42 9.59
CA VAL A 530 0.73 19.80 9.35
C VAL A 530 -0.77 19.90 9.03
N SER A 531 -1.32 18.90 8.33
CA SER A 531 -2.66 18.94 7.76
C SER A 531 -3.55 17.79 8.26
N GLY A 532 -4.83 18.10 8.47
CA GLY A 532 -5.85 17.15 8.94
C GLY A 532 -6.36 17.45 10.36
N VAL A 533 -7.35 16.68 10.79
CA VAL A 533 -8.01 16.83 12.09
C VAL A 533 -7.15 16.24 13.21
N LYS A 534 -6.99 17.01 14.31
CA LYS A 534 -6.26 16.59 15.52
C LYS A 534 -7.06 15.53 16.32
N PRO A 535 -6.38 14.61 17.02
CA PRO A 535 -7.04 13.61 17.85
C PRO A 535 -7.76 14.19 19.06
N LEU A 536 -8.89 13.58 19.42
CA LEU A 536 -9.53 13.72 20.73
C LEU A 536 -8.83 12.80 21.74
N VAL A 537 -7.91 13.37 22.51
CA VAL A 537 -7.13 12.71 23.55
C VAL A 537 -7.81 12.83 24.92
N GLN A 538 -7.85 11.75 25.71
CA GLN A 538 -8.40 11.76 27.08
C GLN A 538 -7.31 11.85 28.17
N ASN A 539 -6.28 11.02 28.07
CA ASN A 539 -5.18 10.97 29.02
C ASN A 539 -3.85 11.27 28.33
N ILE A 540 -3.00 12.09 28.96
CA ILE A 540 -1.67 12.42 28.45
C ILE A 540 -0.62 12.07 29.49
N LEU A 541 0.42 11.36 29.06
CA LEU A 541 1.60 11.03 29.84
C LEU A 541 2.81 11.75 29.25
N LEU A 542 3.47 12.56 30.06
CA LEU A 542 4.66 13.31 29.66
C LEU A 542 5.85 12.73 30.43
N GLN A 543 6.79 12.10 29.73
CA GLN A 543 7.97 11.49 30.35
C GLN A 543 9.24 12.30 30.05
N GLN A 544 10.12 12.36 31.04
CA GLN A 544 11.54 12.78 30.93
C GLN A 544 11.86 14.26 30.74
N TYR A 545 10.92 15.20 30.95
CA TYR A 545 11.24 16.64 30.85
C TYR A 545 11.43 17.29 32.23
N LYS A 546 12.54 18.02 32.41
CA LYS A 546 12.73 18.91 33.58
C LYS A 546 11.76 20.09 33.58
N SER A 547 11.28 20.49 32.40
CA SER A 547 10.31 21.56 32.23
C SER A 547 9.49 21.31 30.96
N VAL A 548 8.16 21.38 31.08
CA VAL A 548 7.22 20.90 30.04
C VAL A 548 6.48 22.07 29.40
N ASN A 549 6.40 22.07 28.08
CA ASN A 549 5.55 22.98 27.31
C ASN A 549 4.10 22.49 27.21
N LEU A 550 3.29 22.84 28.21
CA LEU A 550 1.86 22.48 28.23
C LEU A 550 1.05 23.18 27.13
N ASN A 551 1.47 24.34 26.63
CA ASN A 551 0.82 25.01 25.51
C ASN A 551 0.99 24.22 24.20
N GLY A 552 2.08 23.47 24.06
CA GLY A 552 2.31 22.55 22.94
C GLY A 552 1.20 21.50 22.78
N LEU A 553 0.52 21.12 23.88
CA LEU A 553 -0.59 20.16 23.83
C LEU A 553 -1.78 20.68 23.00
N ARG A 554 -2.02 22.00 22.99
CA ARG A 554 -3.08 22.61 22.15
C ARG A 554 -2.75 22.51 20.65
N SER A 555 -1.48 22.39 20.30
CA SER A 555 -1.04 22.22 18.91
C SER A 555 -1.26 20.80 18.41
N ILE A 556 -1.34 19.80 19.29
CA ILE A 556 -1.47 18.38 18.89
C ILE A 556 -2.81 17.74 19.25
N CYS A 557 -3.56 18.29 20.20
CA CYS A 557 -4.87 17.77 20.61
C CYS A 557 -6.02 18.61 20.03
N HIS A 558 -7.15 17.96 19.79
CA HIS A 558 -8.41 18.64 19.47
C HIS A 558 -8.86 19.51 20.67
N PRO A 559 -9.46 20.70 20.47
CA PRO A 559 -9.91 21.56 21.58
C PRO A 559 -10.85 20.86 22.58
N ARG A 560 -11.70 19.95 22.09
CA ARG A 560 -12.59 19.12 22.92
C ARG A 560 -11.87 18.12 23.85
N SER A 561 -10.55 18.00 23.77
CA SER A 561 -9.75 17.22 24.73
C SER A 561 -9.57 17.92 26.07
N PHE A 562 -9.83 19.22 26.15
CA PHE A 562 -9.64 20.00 27.36
C PHE A 562 -11.00 20.27 28.03
N PRO A 563 -11.14 20.07 29.36
CA PRO A 563 -10.13 19.53 30.28
C PRO A 563 -9.79 18.06 30.03
N LEU A 564 -8.51 17.69 30.24
CA LEU A 564 -8.07 16.31 30.12
C LEU A 564 -8.63 15.46 31.27
N LYS A 565 -9.01 14.22 30.99
CA LYS A 565 -9.41 13.26 32.04
C LYS A 565 -8.24 12.90 32.94
N GLY A 566 -7.04 12.80 32.36
CA GLY A 566 -5.82 12.47 33.09
C GLY A 566 -4.61 13.19 32.52
N LEU A 567 -3.82 13.83 33.38
CA LEU A 567 -2.53 14.40 33.02
C LEU A 567 -1.45 13.81 33.94
N ARG A 568 -0.48 13.11 33.36
CA ARG A 568 0.71 12.64 34.07
C ARG A 568 1.92 13.45 33.67
N THR A 569 2.54 14.15 34.61
CA THR A 569 3.67 15.04 34.32
C THR A 569 4.57 15.24 35.56
N TYR A 570 5.72 15.88 35.35
CA TYR A 570 6.49 16.51 36.43
C TYR A 570 5.92 17.89 36.72
N ILE A 571 5.95 18.29 37.98
CA ILE A 571 5.54 19.64 38.40
C ILE A 571 6.78 20.49 38.64
N ASN A 572 6.74 21.71 38.12
CA ASN A 572 7.66 22.78 38.50
C ASN A 572 6.85 24.03 38.91
N PRO A 573 7.44 24.99 39.63
CA PRO A 573 6.72 26.17 40.13
C PRO A 573 6.02 27.00 39.03
N GLN A 574 6.58 27.02 37.81
CA GLN A 574 6.08 27.81 36.70
C GLN A 574 4.78 27.25 36.09
N MET A 575 4.51 25.95 36.29
CA MET A 575 3.36 25.25 35.71
C MET A 575 2.12 25.26 36.61
N LEU A 576 2.24 25.63 37.89
CA LEU A 576 1.17 25.49 38.89
C LEU A 576 -0.10 26.27 38.54
N ASN A 577 0.03 27.39 37.82
CA ASN A 577 -1.10 28.22 37.39
C ASN A 577 -1.51 27.97 35.92
N HIS A 578 -0.89 26.99 35.26
CA HIS A 578 -1.17 26.73 33.85
C HIS A 578 -2.56 26.08 33.68
N GLU A 579 -3.40 26.64 32.83
CA GLU A 579 -4.81 26.24 32.63
C GLU A 579 -4.97 24.72 32.38
N VAL A 580 -4.13 24.14 31.51
CA VAL A 580 -4.17 22.70 31.19
C VAL A 580 -3.89 21.83 32.43
N LEU A 581 -3.01 22.28 33.33
CA LEU A 581 -2.67 21.54 34.55
C LEU A 581 -3.79 21.68 35.57
N VAL A 582 -4.21 22.92 35.85
CA VAL A 582 -5.22 23.24 36.87
C VAL A 582 -6.57 22.58 36.56
N ASN A 583 -6.97 22.55 35.29
CA ASN A 583 -8.27 22.01 34.88
C ASN A 583 -8.25 20.49 34.62
N ALA A 584 -7.11 19.81 34.70
CA ALA A 584 -7.07 18.36 34.52
C ALA A 584 -7.89 17.66 35.61
N GLU A 585 -8.77 16.73 35.22
CA GLU A 585 -9.68 16.05 36.15
C GLU A 585 -8.90 15.18 37.15
N LYS A 586 -7.89 14.46 36.68
CA LYS A 586 -6.93 13.71 37.49
C LYS A 586 -5.50 14.10 37.14
N LEU A 587 -4.73 14.54 38.13
CA LEU A 587 -3.31 14.85 37.98
C LEU A 587 -2.46 13.73 38.58
N ILE A 588 -1.52 13.18 37.81
CA ILE A 588 -0.55 12.18 38.25
C ILE A 588 0.85 12.81 38.23
N VAL A 589 1.44 12.97 39.41
CA VAL A 589 2.73 13.63 39.57
C VAL A 589 3.82 12.57 39.67
N ARG A 590 4.77 12.55 38.73
CA ARG A 590 6.02 11.78 38.89
C ARG A 590 7.06 12.66 39.59
N SER A 591 7.83 12.11 40.53
CA SER A 591 8.92 12.86 41.16
C SER A 591 10.25 12.12 41.14
N TYR A 592 11.26 12.79 40.58
CA TYR A 592 12.68 12.54 40.82
C TYR A 592 13.31 13.63 41.73
N ILE A 593 12.51 14.58 42.23
CA ILE A 593 12.98 15.81 42.90
C ILE A 593 13.09 15.62 44.41
N PHE A 594 12.43 14.62 45.01
CA PHE A 594 12.52 14.36 46.46
C PHE A 594 13.83 13.63 46.87
N GLY A 595 14.83 13.62 46.01
CA GLY A 595 16.13 13.05 46.29
C GLY A 595 17.09 14.13 46.77
N TYR A 596 17.30 14.20 48.09
CA TYR A 596 18.48 14.74 48.77
C TYR A 596 18.47 16.19 49.29
N ASP A 597 17.45 17.02 49.06
CA ASP A 597 17.37 18.30 49.78
C ASP A 597 15.91 18.73 50.02
N THR A 598 15.58 18.97 51.29
CA THR A 598 14.34 19.60 51.82
C THR A 598 13.04 19.35 51.03
N ASP A 599 12.34 18.29 51.44
CA ASP A 599 10.90 18.06 51.35
C ASP A 599 10.05 19.24 50.83
N SER A 600 9.68 19.18 49.55
CA SER A 600 8.97 20.24 48.82
C SER A 600 7.46 20.32 49.11
N VAL A 601 7.10 20.38 50.41
CA VAL A 601 5.72 20.59 50.86
C VAL A 601 5.12 21.86 50.24
N ASP A 602 5.91 22.93 50.11
CA ASP A 602 5.51 24.21 49.50
C ASP A 602 4.99 24.07 48.06
N LEU A 603 5.55 23.13 47.29
CA LEU A 603 5.09 22.88 45.92
C LEU A 603 3.78 22.10 45.91
N LEU A 604 3.66 21.11 46.80
CA LEU A 604 2.43 20.31 46.95
C LEU A 604 1.26 21.16 47.44
N MET A 605 1.50 22.10 48.37
CA MET A 605 0.48 23.02 48.90
C MET A 605 -0.13 23.91 47.80
N LYS A 606 0.61 24.21 46.74
CA LYS A 606 0.16 25.08 45.64
C LYS A 606 -0.64 24.35 44.55
N ILE A 607 -0.75 23.02 44.60
CA ILE A 607 -1.52 22.26 43.60
C ILE A 607 -3.01 22.39 43.91
N SER A 608 -3.76 23.01 43.01
CA SER A 608 -5.20 23.27 43.15
C SER A 608 -6.09 22.09 42.74
N ASN A 609 -5.56 21.10 42.00
CA ASN A 609 -6.34 19.96 41.52
C ASN A 609 -7.00 19.17 42.66
N GLN A 610 -8.24 18.73 42.43
CA GLN A 610 -8.99 17.95 43.41
C GLN A 610 -8.51 16.50 43.48
N LYS A 611 -8.31 15.84 42.33
CA LYS A 611 -7.84 14.44 42.27
C LYS A 611 -6.37 14.40 41.90
N VAL A 612 -5.51 14.03 42.87
CA VAL A 612 -4.06 13.96 42.66
C VAL A 612 -3.49 12.61 43.09
N GLN A 613 -2.58 12.07 42.28
CA GLN A 613 -1.84 10.86 42.59
C GLN A 613 -0.35 11.15 42.46
N ILE A 614 0.42 11.00 43.55
CA ILE A 614 1.87 11.19 43.54
C ILE A 614 2.53 9.82 43.40
N MET A 615 3.24 9.60 42.30
CA MET A 615 4.04 8.41 42.01
C MET A 615 5.52 8.76 42.19
N SER A 616 6.05 8.55 43.39
CA SER A 616 7.42 8.87 43.80
C SER A 616 8.07 7.67 44.49
N ARG A 617 9.39 7.69 44.69
CA ARG A 617 9.98 6.98 45.84
C ARG A 617 9.25 7.45 47.11
N ILE A 618 8.90 6.51 47.99
CA ILE A 618 8.21 6.69 49.29
C ILE A 618 8.38 8.12 49.85
N LEU A 619 7.26 8.84 50.06
CA LEU A 619 7.30 10.17 50.68
C LEU A 619 7.76 10.09 52.14
N SER A 620 8.52 11.09 52.60
CA SER A 620 8.92 11.20 54.00
C SER A 620 7.72 11.41 54.91
N LYS A 621 7.85 10.98 56.17
CA LYS A 621 6.81 11.16 57.19
C LYS A 621 6.51 12.64 57.41
N GLU A 622 7.56 13.45 57.42
CA GLU A 622 7.54 14.88 57.62
C GLU A 622 6.76 15.59 56.51
N THR A 623 6.96 15.21 55.24
CA THR A 623 6.23 15.77 54.09
C THR A 623 4.74 15.50 54.19
N VAL A 624 4.38 14.25 54.45
CA VAL A 624 2.98 13.80 54.52
C VAL A 624 2.27 14.46 55.70
N VAL A 625 2.91 14.52 56.85
CA VAL A 625 2.39 15.20 58.05
C VAL A 625 2.22 16.70 57.80
N GLY A 626 3.22 17.36 57.21
CA GLY A 626 3.14 18.78 56.86
C GLY A 626 1.98 19.09 55.93
N LEU A 627 1.72 18.22 54.95
CA LEU A 627 0.59 18.35 54.03
C LEU A 627 -0.76 18.15 54.75
N ILE A 628 -0.87 17.17 55.65
CA ILE A 628 -2.10 16.94 56.43
C ILE A 628 -2.39 18.14 57.33
N ASN A 629 -1.40 18.64 58.06
CA ASN A 629 -1.56 19.81 58.92
C ASN A 629 -1.99 21.04 58.11
N PHE A 630 -1.38 21.26 56.94
CA PHE A 630 -1.78 22.34 56.04
C PHE A 630 -3.26 22.25 55.64
N TRP A 631 -3.76 21.05 55.31
CA TRP A 631 -5.19 20.86 54.99
C TRP A 631 -6.10 21.06 56.20
N LEU A 632 -5.67 20.66 57.40
CA LEU A 632 -6.42 20.87 58.63
C LEU A 632 -6.52 22.37 58.99
N GLU A 633 -5.45 23.14 58.76
CA GLU A 633 -5.38 24.57 59.06
C GLU A 633 -6.12 25.44 58.02
N HIS A 634 -5.90 25.19 56.73
CA HIS A 634 -6.38 26.05 55.64
C HIS A 634 -7.66 25.53 54.99
N GLY A 635 -8.04 24.29 55.27
CA GLY A 635 -9.14 23.59 54.62
C GLY A 635 -8.82 23.20 53.17
N ARG A 636 -9.71 22.38 52.61
CA ARG A 636 -9.70 22.02 51.19
C ARG A 636 -11.13 21.69 50.72
N PRO A 637 -11.50 21.90 49.45
CA PRO A 637 -12.86 21.65 48.99
C PRO A 637 -13.31 20.19 49.16
N VAL A 638 -14.60 19.98 49.45
CA VAL A 638 -15.22 18.65 49.48
C VAL A 638 -15.06 17.96 48.12
N GLY A 639 -14.68 16.68 48.14
CA GLY A 639 -14.35 15.90 46.95
C GLY A 639 -12.87 15.90 46.57
N ALA A 640 -12.02 16.64 47.28
CA ALA A 640 -10.56 16.51 47.13
C ALA A 640 -10.10 15.11 47.53
N ASN A 641 -9.36 14.44 46.65
CA ASN A 641 -8.91 13.06 46.79
C ASN A 641 -7.45 12.94 46.34
N TRP A 642 -6.55 12.78 47.30
CA TRP A 642 -5.11 12.67 47.06
C TRP A 642 -4.59 11.30 47.47
N SER A 643 -3.65 10.76 46.70
CA SER A 643 -3.04 9.46 46.99
C SER A 643 -1.53 9.45 46.73
N PHE A 644 -0.78 8.75 47.59
CA PHE A 644 0.68 8.66 47.50
C PHE A 644 1.23 7.40 48.20
N GLU A 645 2.45 7.02 47.82
CA GLU A 645 3.18 5.85 48.35
C GLU A 645 3.95 6.20 49.63
N ILE A 646 3.78 5.40 50.68
CA ILE A 646 4.46 5.53 51.97
C ILE A 646 5.14 4.22 52.39
N ASP A 647 6.09 4.29 53.34
CA ASP A 647 6.59 3.11 54.04
C ASP A 647 5.52 2.58 54.99
N GLY A 648 5.10 1.33 54.79
CA GLY A 648 4.12 0.63 55.59
C GLY A 648 4.60 0.34 57.01
N SER A 649 5.91 0.32 57.28
CA SER A 649 6.44 0.26 58.65
C SER A 649 6.09 1.53 59.45
N ALA A 650 5.90 2.67 58.76
CA ALA A 650 5.59 3.94 59.38
C ALA A 650 4.09 4.16 59.63
N LYS A 651 3.21 3.24 59.19
CA LYS A 651 1.74 3.36 59.27
C LYS A 651 1.27 3.72 60.69
N ASP A 652 1.67 2.93 61.69
CA ASP A 652 1.25 3.14 63.07
C ASP A 652 1.77 4.48 63.60
N GLY A 653 2.99 4.86 63.19
CA GLY A 653 3.57 6.17 63.49
C GLY A 653 2.81 7.36 62.89
N TYR A 654 2.09 7.19 61.78
CA TYR A 654 1.18 8.20 61.24
C TYR A 654 -0.12 8.26 62.03
N ILE A 655 -0.74 7.11 62.32
CA ILE A 655 -2.00 7.04 63.08
C ILE A 655 -1.82 7.65 64.48
N ASP A 656 -0.74 7.30 65.18
CA ASP A 656 -0.43 7.83 66.50
C ASP A 656 -0.16 9.34 66.47
N PHE A 657 0.52 9.83 65.44
CA PHE A 657 0.73 11.27 65.25
C PHE A 657 -0.61 12.00 65.09
N LEU A 658 -1.51 11.50 64.23
CA LEU A 658 -2.79 12.14 63.95
C LEU A 658 -3.73 12.10 65.17
N ARG A 659 -3.70 11.05 65.97
CA ARG A 659 -4.45 10.95 67.23
C ARG A 659 -4.04 11.99 68.28
N ARG A 660 -2.76 12.37 68.31
CA ARG A 660 -2.23 13.34 69.29
C ARG A 660 -2.44 14.79 68.86
N ASN A 661 -2.48 15.07 67.56
CA ASN A 661 -2.38 16.43 67.03
C ASN A 661 -3.64 16.93 66.30
N ALA A 662 -4.69 16.12 66.17
CA ALA A 662 -5.92 16.52 65.48
C ALA A 662 -7.19 16.08 66.22
N GLN A 663 -8.30 16.78 65.99
CA GLN A 663 -9.61 16.41 66.54
C GLN A 663 -10.17 15.19 65.78
N VAL A 664 -9.88 14.00 66.30
CA VAL A 664 -10.34 12.73 65.73
C VAL A 664 -11.85 12.55 65.93
N ILE A 665 -12.55 12.23 64.85
CA ILE A 665 -13.99 11.91 64.87
C ILE A 665 -14.17 10.39 64.97
N GLU A 666 -13.43 9.64 64.15
CA GLU A 666 -13.51 8.18 64.04
C GLU A 666 -12.12 7.62 63.71
N SER A 667 -11.76 6.48 64.28
CA SER A 667 -10.50 5.79 63.98
C SER A 667 -10.73 4.29 63.99
N ASP A 668 -10.33 3.62 62.91
CA ASP A 668 -10.31 2.17 62.78
C ASP A 668 -8.87 1.66 62.50
N ARG A 669 -8.68 0.35 62.23
CA ARG A 669 -7.35 -0.25 61.99
C ARG A 669 -6.70 0.17 60.65
N GLY A 670 -7.45 0.75 59.72
CA GLY A 670 -7.02 1.09 58.35
C GLY A 670 -7.32 2.51 57.93
N SER A 671 -8.02 3.30 58.74
CA SER A 671 -8.43 4.66 58.43
C SER A 671 -8.62 5.53 59.70
N ILE A 672 -8.49 6.84 59.53
CA ILE A 672 -8.74 7.84 60.55
C ILE A 672 -9.47 9.05 59.93
N LYS A 673 -10.51 9.53 60.61
CA LYS A 673 -11.31 10.69 60.20
C LYS A 673 -11.08 11.85 61.17
N LEU A 674 -10.69 12.99 60.64
CA LEU A 674 -10.32 14.19 61.37
C LEU A 674 -11.30 15.33 61.05
N SER A 675 -11.70 16.09 62.06
CA SER A 675 -12.49 17.31 61.87
C SER A 675 -11.64 18.36 61.14
N MET A 676 -12.15 18.89 60.03
CA MET A 676 -11.52 19.98 59.27
C MET A 676 -12.40 21.26 59.33
N GLY A 677 -13.28 21.34 60.34
CA GLY A 677 -14.25 22.42 60.52
C GLY A 677 -15.68 21.93 60.80
N PRO A 678 -16.68 22.82 60.78
CA PRO A 678 -18.06 22.49 61.10
C PRO A 678 -18.74 21.57 60.07
N SER A 679 -18.31 21.63 58.81
CA SER A 679 -19.01 21.03 57.67
C SER A 679 -18.20 20.01 56.85
N SER A 680 -16.93 19.77 57.21
CA SER A 680 -16.04 18.90 56.45
C SER A 680 -15.14 18.03 57.33
N ILE A 681 -14.86 16.82 56.84
CA ILE A 681 -14.02 15.82 57.48
C ILE A 681 -12.89 15.43 56.53
N LEU A 682 -11.68 15.30 57.04
CA LEU A 682 -10.57 14.69 56.34
C LEU A 682 -10.48 13.20 56.69
N SER A 683 -10.73 12.32 55.73
CA SER A 683 -10.51 10.88 55.86
C SER A 683 -9.13 10.52 55.33
N VAL A 684 -8.31 9.90 56.18
CA VAL A 684 -7.00 9.34 55.83
C VAL A 684 -7.09 7.82 55.91
N SER A 685 -6.90 7.12 54.79
CA SER A 685 -7.00 5.66 54.73
C SER A 685 -5.74 5.03 54.13
N PHE A 686 -5.46 3.79 54.53
CA PHE A 686 -4.28 3.03 54.13
C PHE A 686 -4.71 1.77 53.37
N GLY A 687 -4.20 1.59 52.16
CA GLY A 687 -4.44 0.40 51.34
C GLY A 687 -3.15 -0.26 50.86
N HIS A 688 -3.24 -1.53 50.48
CA HIS A 688 -2.15 -2.21 49.80
C HIS A 688 -2.07 -1.78 48.32
N PRO A 689 -0.86 -1.66 47.74
CA PRO A 689 -0.71 -1.41 46.32
C PRO A 689 -1.30 -2.59 45.52
N LEU A 690 -2.06 -2.28 44.47
CA LEU A 690 -2.41 -3.27 43.45
C LEU A 690 -1.09 -3.67 42.77
N LEU A 691 -0.71 -4.94 42.88
CA LEU A 691 0.54 -5.54 42.39
C LEU A 691 1.00 -4.95 41.04
N TYR A 692 2.11 -4.22 41.05
CA TYR A 692 2.89 -3.95 39.83
C TYR A 692 4.00 -5.00 39.72
N GLY A 693 3.91 -5.84 38.70
CA GLY A 693 4.94 -6.79 38.34
C GLY A 693 6.20 -6.07 37.87
N HIS A 694 7.17 -5.88 38.76
CA HIS A 694 8.59 -5.86 38.42
C HIS A 694 9.35 -6.21 39.70
N GLY A 695 10.02 -7.36 39.69
CA GLY A 695 10.82 -7.81 40.81
C GLY A 695 12.01 -6.87 41.03
N PHE A 696 12.02 -6.17 42.15
CA PHE A 696 13.20 -5.85 42.96
C PHE A 696 12.73 -5.37 44.35
N CYS A 697 13.18 -6.07 45.39
CA CYS A 697 13.09 -5.83 46.83
C CYS A 697 11.69 -5.68 47.49
N ALA A 698 11.42 -6.58 48.43
CA ALA A 698 10.33 -6.55 49.39
C ALA A 698 10.39 -5.31 50.32
N GLN A 699 9.94 -4.16 49.83
CA GLN A 699 9.60 -3.02 50.66
C GLN A 699 8.09 -3.09 50.98
N ASN A 700 7.75 -3.00 52.26
CA ASN A 700 6.38 -2.97 52.75
C ASN A 700 5.71 -1.64 52.35
N ILE A 701 5.37 -1.42 51.08
CA ILE A 701 4.82 -0.16 50.58
C ILE A 701 3.29 -0.13 50.81
N LEU A 702 2.75 0.99 51.30
CA LEU A 702 1.32 1.24 51.40
C LEU A 702 0.92 2.49 50.59
N ILE A 703 -0.31 2.51 50.10
CA ILE A 703 -0.92 3.72 49.52
C ILE A 703 -1.72 4.42 50.62
N LEU A 704 -1.32 5.63 50.97
CA LEU A 704 -2.10 6.53 51.81
C LEU A 704 -3.04 7.36 50.91
N ARG A 705 -4.32 7.41 51.26
CA ARG A 705 -5.34 8.23 50.59
C ARG A 705 -5.90 9.26 51.55
N MET A 706 -5.95 10.51 51.10
CA MET A 706 -6.56 11.65 51.80
C MET A 706 -7.80 12.09 51.03
N GLU A 707 -8.96 12.06 51.67
CA GLU A 707 -10.23 12.44 51.06
C GLU A 707 -11.00 13.43 51.93
N VAL A 708 -11.46 14.53 51.34
CA VAL A 708 -12.31 15.49 52.04
C VAL A 708 -13.78 15.16 51.80
N LEU A 709 -14.46 14.80 52.88
CA LEU A 709 -15.86 14.40 52.90
C LEU A 709 -16.72 15.51 53.53
N GLN A 710 -18.00 15.55 53.15
CA GLN A 710 -18.99 16.34 53.85
C GLN A 710 -19.30 15.68 55.20
N ARG A 711 -19.38 16.49 56.26
CA ARG A 711 -19.64 16.03 57.63
C ARG A 711 -21.07 15.53 57.82
#